data_AF-A0A430MAM1-F1
#
_entry.id   AF-A0A430MAM1-F1
#
_cell.length_a   1.000
_cell.length_b   1.000
_cell.length_c   1.000
_cell.angle_alpha   90.00
_cell.angle_beta   90.00
_cell.angle_gamma   90.00
#
_symmetry.space_group_name_H-M   'P 1'
#
loop_
_entity.id
_entity.type
_entity.pdbx_description
1 polymer ?
#
loop_
_entity_poly.entity_id
_entity_poly.type
_entity_poly.pdbx_seq_one_letter_code
_entity_poly.pdbx_strand_id
1 'polypeptide(L)'
;MKVLSLILGSASVALAALDWKNVRIGGGGGFVPGIEFHPKTKGVAYARTDIGGLYRLNSDDSWTAVTDTTATNSKWNRWGIDALALDPQDSNKVYTAVGMYTNDWDPNNGAIGRSNDKGATWSFTELPFKVGGNMPGRGMGERLAVDPKNSNIIYFGARSGKGLWKSTDGGASFNKVTSFTNVGTFAPDPSDSSGYNNDLQGLTFVTFDSTSSTVNGATSRIFVGTADNKTASVYVSTNAGQTWSAVPNQPGKYFPHKAKLQPDEKALYVSYSDGTGPYDGASGAVYRYDISAGTWKDITPPGDIYFGFGGLAVDLQKPGTLVVASLNSWYPDAQIFRSTDSGNTWSKLWAYGSSGSLEYQYDISTPKAPWIYKNFVSIDTKRLGWMIEALAIDPFDSNHWLYGTGLTVYGGHDLTKWDSSQKISIQSLADGIEEFAVLELKSAPGGSELLAGVHDNSGFTFATKTSLSTAPQSAWDNPMFTGAVGVDYAGNKVENVVRVGNTQGTRQVAISNNGGASWNVHNGASTSQSGGSIAYSADADVIIWSSGNQGVSRSQNQGSFTAVSSLPSGAVIASDKRNNKYFYGGSGSTFYVSSNQGSSFSQGGALSSVQSIRDIAVHPTTAGDVWVSTDAGIFHSTNFGSSFTKVSSSLSNTYQIALGRGSGSTWNVYAFGTGSAGAKLYGSADQGNTWSDIQGSIMFGAIDSCRLEGSGNNAGQVYVGTNGRGVFWAQGSVA
;
A
#
# COMPACT_ATOMS: atom_id res chain seq x y z
N MET A 1 31.50 -64.33 8.87
CA MET A 1 30.12 -63.81 8.89
C MET A 1 30.20 -62.36 9.34
N LYS A 2 30.27 -61.39 8.41
CA LYS A 2 30.35 -59.94 8.72
C LYS A 2 28.94 -59.37 8.65
N VAL A 3 28.41 -58.91 9.79
CA VAL A 3 27.12 -58.22 9.86
C VAL A 3 27.33 -56.79 9.37
N LEU A 4 26.76 -56.46 8.22
CA LEU A 4 26.71 -55.10 7.69
C LEU A 4 25.51 -54.40 8.35
N SER A 5 25.77 -53.50 9.29
CA SER A 5 24.75 -52.59 9.82
C SER A 5 24.43 -51.54 8.76
N LEU A 6 23.24 -51.60 8.19
CA LEU A 6 22.71 -50.58 7.30
C LEU A 6 22.31 -49.37 8.14
N ILE A 7 23.12 -48.30 8.11
CA ILE A 7 22.73 -47.00 8.66
C ILE A 7 21.77 -46.37 7.64
N LEU A 8 20.47 -46.46 7.92
CA LEU A 8 19.46 -45.64 7.24
C LEU A 8 19.64 -44.20 7.71
N GLY A 9 20.45 -43.44 6.96
CA GLY A 9 20.48 -41.98 7.09
C GLY A 9 19.14 -41.44 6.62
N SER A 10 18.32 -40.95 7.54
CA SER A 10 17.16 -40.12 7.26
C SER A 10 17.65 -38.80 6.65
N ALA A 11 17.75 -38.75 5.33
CA ALA A 11 17.94 -37.51 4.60
C ALA A 11 16.64 -36.70 4.72
N SER A 12 16.61 -35.74 5.65
CA SER A 12 15.60 -34.68 5.65
C SER A 12 15.80 -33.88 4.37
N VAL A 13 14.97 -34.14 3.35
CA VAL A 13 14.88 -33.26 2.19
C VAL A 13 14.27 -31.96 2.71
N ALA A 14 15.11 -30.96 2.97
CA ALA A 14 14.62 -29.61 3.21
C ALA A 14 13.89 -29.19 1.92
N LEU A 15 12.55 -29.16 1.97
CA LEU A 15 11.78 -28.62 0.86
C LEU A 15 12.17 -27.14 0.69
N ALA A 16 12.49 -26.76 -0.54
CA ALA A 16 12.73 -25.36 -0.87
C ALA A 16 11.42 -24.58 -0.71
N ALA A 17 11.53 -23.33 -0.28
CA ALA A 17 10.41 -22.40 -0.22
C ALA A 17 9.68 -22.31 -1.57
N LEU A 18 8.40 -21.93 -1.52
CA LEU A 18 7.62 -21.76 -2.75
C LEU A 18 8.07 -20.53 -3.54
N ASP A 19 7.81 -20.57 -4.85
CA ASP A 19 8.03 -19.44 -5.75
C ASP A 19 6.80 -18.53 -5.78
N TRP A 20 6.93 -17.34 -5.18
CA TRP A 20 5.84 -16.41 -4.95
C TRP A 20 5.78 -15.32 -6.02
N LYS A 21 4.56 -14.99 -6.43
CA LYS A 21 4.26 -13.92 -7.37
C LYS A 21 2.97 -13.22 -6.97
N ASN A 22 2.73 -12.02 -7.49
CA ASN A 22 1.45 -11.36 -7.26
C ASN A 22 0.35 -11.92 -8.17
N VAL A 23 -0.86 -11.96 -7.63
CA VAL A 23 -2.09 -11.96 -8.41
C VAL A 23 -2.16 -10.61 -9.12
N ARG A 24 -2.38 -10.63 -10.43
CA ARG A 24 -2.44 -9.43 -11.24
C ARG A 24 -3.82 -8.78 -11.09
N ILE A 25 -3.97 -7.90 -10.10
CA ILE A 25 -5.08 -6.95 -10.08
C ILE A 25 -4.76 -5.82 -11.07
N GLY A 26 -3.49 -5.38 -11.07
CA GLY A 26 -2.92 -4.39 -11.96
C GLY A 26 -3.40 -2.97 -11.69
N GLY A 27 -2.59 -1.98 -12.07
CA GLY A 27 -2.99 -0.57 -12.01
C GLY A 27 -2.72 0.13 -10.68
N GLY A 28 -1.84 -0.41 -9.82
CA GLY A 28 -1.51 0.20 -8.53
C GLY A 28 -2.43 -0.29 -7.42
N GLY A 29 -3.52 0.44 -7.16
CA GLY A 29 -4.45 0.20 -6.06
C GLY A 29 -4.20 1.00 -4.78
N GLY A 30 -3.25 1.94 -4.81
CA GLY A 30 -2.79 2.70 -3.64
C GLY A 30 -2.12 4.01 -4.03
N PHE A 31 -1.51 4.67 -3.05
CA PHE A 31 -0.92 5.99 -3.22
C PHE A 31 0.55 5.95 -3.59
N VAL A 32 0.89 6.55 -4.74
CA VAL A 32 2.28 6.77 -5.17
C VAL A 32 2.71 8.23 -4.93
N PRO A 33 3.29 8.57 -3.75
CA PRO A 33 3.69 9.93 -3.39
C PRO A 33 4.96 10.47 -4.07
N GLY A 34 5.80 9.61 -4.65
CA GLY A 34 7.05 10.04 -5.31
C GLY A 34 7.45 9.17 -6.49
N ILE A 35 7.92 9.83 -7.56
CA ILE A 35 8.49 9.21 -8.76
C ILE A 35 9.76 9.99 -9.11
N GLU A 36 10.90 9.32 -9.24
CA GLU A 36 12.17 9.93 -9.61
C GLU A 36 12.81 9.19 -10.79
N PHE A 37 13.10 9.93 -11.86
CA PHE A 37 13.95 9.48 -12.95
C PHE A 37 15.41 9.76 -12.64
N HIS A 38 16.30 8.87 -13.07
CA HIS A 38 17.73 9.06 -12.90
C HIS A 38 18.20 10.22 -13.79
N PRO A 39 18.88 11.24 -13.25
CA PRO A 39 19.15 12.49 -13.99
C PRO A 39 20.20 12.34 -15.11
N LYS A 40 20.99 11.25 -15.11
CA LYS A 40 22.09 11.03 -16.06
C LYS A 40 22.04 9.68 -16.80
N THR A 41 20.96 8.92 -16.67
CA THR A 41 20.86 7.58 -17.27
C THR A 41 19.44 7.28 -17.69
N LYS A 42 19.23 7.15 -18.99
CA LYS A 42 17.92 6.84 -19.59
C LYS A 42 17.39 5.49 -19.09
N GLY A 43 16.08 5.42 -18.87
CA GLY A 43 15.38 4.18 -18.54
C GLY A 43 15.58 3.68 -17.11
N VAL A 44 16.15 4.51 -16.22
CA VAL A 44 16.22 4.22 -14.78
C VAL A 44 15.28 5.17 -14.06
N ALA A 45 14.22 4.64 -13.47
CA ALA A 45 13.30 5.39 -12.64
C ALA A 45 12.75 4.51 -11.52
N TYR A 46 12.30 5.15 -10.44
CA TYR A 46 11.68 4.46 -9.32
C TYR A 46 10.44 5.20 -8.85
N ALA A 47 9.47 4.45 -8.36
CA ALA A 47 8.25 4.93 -7.72
C ALA A 47 8.23 4.43 -6.28
N ARG A 48 8.12 5.36 -5.32
CA ARG A 48 7.97 5.04 -3.90
C ARG A 48 6.51 5.07 -3.50
N THR A 49 6.13 4.17 -2.61
CA THR A 49 4.77 4.07 -2.11
C THR A 49 4.71 4.18 -0.58
N ASP A 50 3.53 4.50 -0.03
CA ASP A 50 3.41 4.82 1.40
C ASP A 50 3.33 3.58 2.29
N ILE A 51 2.82 2.46 1.76
CA ILE A 51 2.72 1.18 2.50
C ILE A 51 3.30 -0.03 1.74
N GLY A 52 3.63 0.13 0.46
CA GLY A 52 3.93 -0.97 -0.47
C GLY A 52 5.35 -0.99 -1.02
N GLY A 53 6.27 -0.23 -0.43
CA GLY A 53 7.69 -0.30 -0.77
C GLY A 53 8.09 0.51 -2.00
N LEU A 54 9.13 0.04 -2.69
CA LEU A 54 9.78 0.73 -3.81
C LEU A 54 9.69 -0.12 -5.08
N TYR A 55 9.40 0.53 -6.19
CA TYR A 55 9.30 -0.08 -7.51
C TYR A 55 10.30 0.53 -8.48
N ARG A 56 10.89 -0.28 -9.36
CA ARG A 56 11.78 0.16 -10.45
C ARG A 56 11.05 0.04 -11.78
N LEU A 57 11.14 1.07 -12.61
CA LEU A 57 10.60 1.08 -13.96
C LEU A 57 11.38 0.11 -14.87
N ASN A 58 10.66 -0.64 -15.71
CA ASN A 58 11.20 -1.51 -16.74
C ASN A 58 11.06 -0.84 -18.13
N SER A 59 11.74 -1.39 -19.13
CA SER A 59 11.74 -0.83 -20.49
C SER A 59 10.40 -0.91 -21.23
N ASP A 60 9.43 -1.67 -20.70
CA ASP A 60 8.08 -1.86 -21.25
C ASP A 60 7.00 -1.11 -20.44
N ASP A 61 7.42 -0.13 -19.65
CA ASP A 61 6.63 0.65 -18.68
C ASP A 61 5.94 -0.17 -17.58
N SER A 62 6.34 -1.43 -17.39
CA SER A 62 5.99 -2.17 -16.19
C SER A 62 6.91 -1.82 -15.03
N TRP A 63 6.52 -2.23 -13.82
CA TRP A 63 7.26 -1.97 -12.59
C TRP A 63 7.64 -3.27 -11.91
N THR A 64 8.85 -3.30 -11.34
CA THR A 64 9.32 -4.40 -10.50
C THR A 64 9.49 -3.92 -9.08
N ALA A 65 8.81 -4.56 -8.13
CA ALA A 65 9.04 -4.30 -6.70
C ALA A 65 10.46 -4.73 -6.32
N VAL A 66 11.18 -3.87 -5.61
CA VAL A 66 12.59 -4.08 -5.22
C VAL A 66 12.78 -4.15 -3.70
N THR A 67 11.69 -4.25 -2.94
CA THR A 67 11.71 -4.28 -1.46
C THR A 67 10.98 -5.49 -0.86
N ASP A 68 10.71 -6.51 -1.67
CA ASP A 68 9.97 -7.72 -1.27
C ASP A 68 10.70 -8.56 -0.24
N THR A 69 12.01 -8.38 -0.14
CA THR A 69 12.88 -9.13 0.77
C THR A 69 13.23 -8.36 2.04
N THR A 70 12.77 -7.11 2.20
CA THR A 70 13.25 -6.21 3.25
C THR A 70 12.31 -6.09 4.44
N ALA A 71 10.99 -6.19 4.24
CA ALA A 71 9.95 -5.94 5.25
C ALA A 71 9.58 -7.20 6.04
N THR A 72 10.52 -7.73 6.84
CA THR A 72 10.28 -8.88 7.73
C THR A 72 9.16 -8.59 8.75
N ASN A 73 8.61 -9.61 9.41
CA ASN A 73 7.62 -9.42 10.48
C ASN A 73 8.05 -8.40 11.56
N SER A 74 9.34 -8.37 11.94
CA SER A 74 9.85 -7.43 12.95
C SER A 74 10.18 -6.04 12.41
N LYS A 75 10.28 -5.91 11.08
CA LYS A 75 10.69 -4.70 10.35
C LYS A 75 9.71 -4.43 9.19
N TRP A 76 8.43 -4.66 9.44
CA TRP A 76 7.37 -4.54 8.44
C TRP A 76 7.26 -3.10 7.92
N ASN A 77 7.65 -2.14 8.76
CA ASN A 77 7.69 -0.73 8.46
C ASN A 77 8.65 -0.36 7.32
N ARG A 78 9.51 -1.28 6.87
CA ARG A 78 10.43 -1.04 5.75
C ARG A 78 9.76 -0.92 4.38
N TRP A 79 8.47 -1.27 4.27
CA TRP A 79 7.67 -0.92 3.09
C TRP A 79 7.12 0.51 3.11
N GLY A 80 7.15 1.21 4.25
CA GLY A 80 6.85 2.64 4.27
C GLY A 80 8.03 3.43 3.72
N ILE A 81 7.91 4.00 2.52
CA ILE A 81 9.00 4.74 1.86
C ILE A 81 8.74 6.25 1.92
N ASP A 82 9.38 6.93 2.86
CA ASP A 82 9.20 8.37 3.09
C ASP A 82 9.99 9.22 2.09
N ALA A 83 11.14 8.72 1.61
CA ALA A 83 11.97 9.44 0.64
C ALA A 83 12.83 8.50 -0.20
N LEU A 84 13.18 8.96 -1.40
CA LEU A 84 13.98 8.26 -2.40
C LEU A 84 15.09 9.19 -2.92
N ALA A 85 16.28 8.64 -3.16
CA ALA A 85 17.34 9.35 -3.88
C ALA A 85 18.09 8.42 -4.83
N LEU A 86 18.41 8.93 -6.03
CA LEU A 86 19.22 8.25 -7.03
C LEU A 86 20.58 8.93 -7.11
N ASP A 87 21.66 8.16 -7.16
CA ASP A 87 23.02 8.71 -7.24
C ASP A 87 23.31 9.25 -8.65
N PRO A 88 23.48 10.58 -8.86
CA PRO A 88 23.67 11.13 -10.20
C PRO A 88 24.99 10.73 -10.87
N GLN A 89 25.87 10.01 -10.20
CA GLN A 89 27.14 9.53 -10.73
C GLN A 89 27.18 8.02 -10.92
N ASP A 90 26.20 7.27 -10.39
CA ASP A 90 26.15 5.81 -10.48
C ASP A 90 24.69 5.32 -10.50
N SER A 91 24.20 4.98 -11.69
CA SER A 91 22.82 4.51 -11.87
C SER A 91 22.50 3.16 -11.22
N ASN A 92 23.48 2.47 -10.65
CA ASN A 92 23.22 1.27 -9.84
C ASN A 92 22.86 1.61 -8.40
N LYS A 93 23.17 2.82 -7.93
CA LYS A 93 22.96 3.21 -6.54
C LYS A 93 21.63 3.92 -6.34
N VAL A 94 20.84 3.36 -5.43
CA VAL A 94 19.56 3.91 -5.00
C VAL A 94 19.50 3.88 -3.47
N TYR A 95 18.95 4.94 -2.91
CA TYR A 95 18.79 5.12 -1.47
C TYR A 95 17.34 5.39 -1.13
N THR A 96 16.90 4.92 0.03
CA THR A 96 15.53 5.11 0.52
C THR A 96 15.52 5.39 2.01
N ALA A 97 14.65 6.27 2.47
CA ALA A 97 14.32 6.43 3.88
C ALA A 97 13.08 5.59 4.19
N VAL A 98 13.24 4.60 5.08
CA VAL A 98 12.22 3.60 5.38
C VAL A 98 11.73 3.68 6.82
N GLY A 99 10.42 3.47 7.00
CA GLY A 99 9.67 3.52 8.26
C GLY A 99 8.25 3.99 7.96
N MET A 100 7.24 3.50 8.68
CA MET A 100 5.84 3.71 8.27
C MET A 100 5.15 4.81 9.08
N TYR A 101 5.31 4.82 10.40
CA TYR A 101 4.66 5.79 11.27
C TYR A 101 5.65 6.39 12.28
N THR A 102 5.38 7.62 12.72
CA THR A 102 6.16 8.28 13.78
C THR A 102 5.49 8.27 15.14
N ASN A 103 4.23 7.79 15.23
CA ASN A 103 3.53 7.51 16.48
C ASN A 103 3.75 6.05 16.93
N ASP A 104 3.05 5.62 17.98
CA ASP A 104 3.23 4.30 18.61
C ASP A 104 2.69 3.11 17.80
N TRP A 105 2.08 3.34 16.62
CA TRP A 105 1.67 2.25 15.73
C TRP A 105 2.86 1.51 15.13
N ASP A 106 3.96 2.23 14.87
CA ASP A 106 5.23 1.63 14.49
C ASP A 106 6.15 1.57 15.73
N PRO A 107 6.44 0.37 16.27
CA PRO A 107 7.34 0.25 17.42
C PRO A 107 8.81 0.46 17.04
N ASN A 108 9.14 0.50 15.75
CA ASN A 108 10.51 0.59 15.26
C ASN A 108 10.91 2.03 14.92
N ASN A 109 12.19 2.33 15.09
CA ASN A 109 12.80 3.44 14.38
C ASN A 109 12.88 3.15 12.87
N GLY A 110 13.10 4.21 12.09
CA GLY A 110 13.35 4.10 10.67
C GLY A 110 14.82 3.82 10.35
N ALA A 111 15.11 3.66 9.06
CA ALA A 111 16.46 3.43 8.56
C ALA A 111 16.67 4.10 7.20
N ILE A 112 17.92 4.29 6.81
CA ILE A 112 18.29 4.56 5.41
C ILE A 112 18.72 3.25 4.76
N GLY A 113 17.97 2.82 3.74
CA GLY A 113 18.34 1.72 2.86
C GLY A 113 19.26 2.20 1.74
N ARG A 114 20.30 1.41 1.43
CA ARG A 114 21.20 1.63 0.30
C ARG A 114 21.35 0.34 -0.52
N SER A 115 21.23 0.49 -1.83
CA SER A 115 21.50 -0.57 -2.82
C SER A 115 22.57 -0.06 -3.79
N ASN A 116 23.40 -0.97 -4.30
CA ASN A 116 24.40 -0.75 -5.34
C ASN A 116 24.13 -1.59 -6.60
N ASP A 117 22.93 -2.14 -6.73
CA ASP A 117 22.52 -3.08 -7.77
C ASP A 117 21.06 -2.84 -8.23
N LYS A 118 20.64 -1.56 -8.24
CA LYS A 118 19.32 -1.12 -8.68
C LYS A 118 18.16 -1.72 -7.86
N GLY A 119 18.37 -1.88 -6.57
CA GLY A 119 17.42 -2.38 -5.59
C GLY A 119 17.33 -3.91 -5.47
N ALA A 120 18.20 -4.67 -6.14
CA ALA A 120 18.15 -6.13 -6.02
C ALA A 120 18.58 -6.62 -4.62
N THR A 121 19.53 -5.93 -3.98
CA THR A 121 19.94 -6.16 -2.60
C THR A 121 20.09 -4.85 -1.83
N TRP A 122 19.92 -4.92 -0.50
CA TRP A 122 19.88 -3.75 0.37
C TRP A 122 20.73 -3.92 1.63
N SER A 123 21.40 -2.84 2.02
CA SER A 123 21.96 -2.65 3.37
C SER A 123 21.22 -1.52 4.07
N PHE A 124 21.08 -1.58 5.39
CA PHE A 124 20.34 -0.58 6.16
C PHE A 124 21.21 0.05 7.25
N THR A 125 21.11 1.38 7.36
CA THR A 125 21.67 2.18 8.43
C THR A 125 20.52 2.66 9.32
N GLU A 126 20.38 2.07 10.51
CA GLU A 126 19.29 2.39 11.43
C GLU A 126 19.44 3.83 11.96
N LEU A 127 18.33 4.56 12.03
CA LEU A 127 18.27 5.92 12.54
C LEU A 127 17.88 5.91 14.03
N PRO A 128 18.31 6.90 14.83
CA PRO A 128 17.91 7.00 16.23
C PRO A 128 16.49 7.58 16.43
N PHE A 129 15.64 7.55 15.39
CA PHE A 129 14.28 8.08 15.39
C PHE A 129 13.43 7.41 14.30
N LYS A 130 12.11 7.61 14.37
CA LYS A 130 11.13 7.05 13.43
C LYS A 130 11.09 7.82 12.10
N VAL A 131 10.68 7.13 11.04
CA VAL A 131 10.47 7.66 9.68
C VAL A 131 9.00 7.42 9.32
N GLY A 132 8.39 8.34 8.57
CA GLY A 132 6.93 8.43 8.43
C GLY A 132 6.42 8.24 7.00
N GLY A 133 6.71 7.10 6.38
CA GLY A 133 6.30 6.77 5.02
C GLY A 133 4.79 6.83 4.79
N ASN A 134 3.98 6.57 5.82
CA ASN A 134 2.52 6.68 5.81
C ASN A 134 1.98 7.74 6.79
N MET A 135 2.78 8.77 7.12
CA MET A 135 2.32 9.91 7.91
C MET A 135 1.69 10.99 7.02
N PRO A 136 0.94 11.98 7.57
CA PRO A 136 0.64 13.22 6.85
C PRO A 136 1.93 13.84 6.29
N GLY A 137 1.86 14.56 5.18
CA GLY A 137 3.03 15.19 4.57
C GLY A 137 4.00 14.28 3.80
N ARG A 138 3.66 13.00 3.61
CA ARG A 138 4.47 12.02 2.84
C ARG A 138 4.57 12.29 1.34
N GLY A 139 3.70 13.15 0.81
CA GLY A 139 3.78 13.65 -0.55
C GLY A 139 4.89 14.68 -0.77
N MET A 140 5.24 15.47 0.25
CA MET A 140 6.33 16.45 0.16
C MET A 140 7.68 15.74 -0.04
N GLY A 141 8.55 16.29 -0.90
CA GLY A 141 9.82 15.63 -1.18
C GLY A 141 10.57 16.07 -2.44
N GLU A 142 11.71 15.43 -2.73
CA GLU A 142 12.29 14.32 -1.96
C GLU A 142 13.10 14.83 -0.74
N ARG A 143 12.90 14.20 0.42
CA ARG A 143 13.62 14.53 1.67
C ARG A 143 15.05 13.99 1.68
N LEU A 144 15.36 13.03 0.82
CA LEU A 144 16.66 12.40 0.67
C LEU A 144 17.31 12.88 -0.63
N ALA A 145 18.59 13.26 -0.60
CA ALA A 145 19.30 13.72 -1.79
C ALA A 145 20.78 13.33 -1.76
N VAL A 146 21.29 12.88 -2.90
CA VAL A 146 22.71 12.60 -3.12
C VAL A 146 23.36 13.80 -3.81
N ASP A 147 24.54 14.21 -3.34
CA ASP A 147 25.29 15.30 -3.96
C ASP A 147 25.67 14.94 -5.42
N PRO A 148 25.27 15.74 -6.42
CA PRO A 148 25.48 15.41 -7.84
C PRO A 148 26.95 15.40 -8.27
N LYS A 149 27.86 15.87 -7.42
CA LYS A 149 29.31 15.94 -7.64
C LYS A 149 30.10 15.07 -6.66
N ASN A 150 29.44 14.43 -5.67
CA ASN A 150 30.08 13.55 -4.70
C ASN A 150 29.12 12.51 -4.10
N SER A 151 29.17 11.28 -4.62
CA SER A 151 28.30 10.17 -4.20
C SER A 151 28.38 9.78 -2.73
N ASN A 152 29.44 10.20 -2.01
CA ASN A 152 29.57 9.91 -0.59
C ASN A 152 28.69 10.84 0.27
N ILE A 153 28.31 12.00 -0.27
CA ILE A 153 27.54 13.01 0.45
C ILE A 153 26.06 12.81 0.17
N ILE A 154 25.31 12.50 1.23
CA ILE A 154 23.87 12.30 1.18
C ILE A 154 23.25 13.11 2.31
N TYR A 155 22.21 13.86 2.03
CA TYR A 155 21.43 14.56 3.05
C TYR A 155 20.05 13.93 3.20
N PHE A 156 19.57 13.89 4.43
CA PHE A 156 18.21 13.47 4.78
C PHE A 156 17.54 14.52 5.65
N GLY A 157 16.40 15.04 5.18
CA GLY A 157 15.53 15.94 5.92
C GLY A 157 14.52 15.17 6.78
N ALA A 158 14.71 15.14 8.10
CA ALA A 158 13.89 14.32 8.98
C ALA A 158 12.61 15.03 9.48
N ARG A 159 11.62 14.22 9.86
CA ARG A 159 10.37 14.60 10.58
C ARG A 159 10.62 14.86 12.07
N SER A 160 9.57 15.13 12.83
CA SER A 160 9.52 15.04 14.30
C SER A 160 10.58 15.91 15.02
N GLY A 161 10.89 17.08 14.43
CA GLY A 161 11.91 17.99 14.95
C GLY A 161 13.35 17.43 14.92
N LYS A 162 13.61 16.36 14.18
CA LYS A 162 14.94 15.71 14.15
C LYS A 162 15.95 16.43 13.25
N GLY A 163 15.47 17.34 12.39
CA GLY A 163 16.29 18.27 11.61
C GLY A 163 17.02 17.60 10.44
N LEU A 164 18.13 18.21 10.03
CA LEU A 164 18.89 17.78 8.86
C LEU A 164 19.98 16.78 9.25
N TRP A 165 20.13 15.70 8.49
CA TRP A 165 21.14 14.66 8.68
C TRP A 165 21.99 14.51 7.43
N LYS A 166 23.26 14.12 7.62
CA LYS A 166 24.25 14.01 6.55
C LYS A 166 25.09 12.75 6.69
N SER A 167 25.27 12.06 5.58
CA SER A 167 26.31 11.05 5.35
C SER A 167 27.49 11.68 4.62
N THR A 168 28.69 11.17 4.89
CA THR A 168 29.91 11.44 4.10
C THR A 168 30.62 10.17 3.65
N ASP A 169 29.96 9.01 3.74
CA ASP A 169 30.49 7.67 3.46
C ASP A 169 29.56 6.83 2.58
N GLY A 170 28.73 7.49 1.75
CA GLY A 170 27.80 6.80 0.84
C GLY A 170 26.66 6.09 1.58
N GLY A 171 26.17 6.70 2.66
CA GLY A 171 25.01 6.26 3.43
C GLY A 171 25.30 5.15 4.44
N ALA A 172 26.56 4.82 4.70
CA ALA A 172 26.94 3.83 5.71
C ALA A 172 26.73 4.36 7.14
N SER A 173 26.82 5.67 7.34
CA SER A 173 26.50 6.34 8.60
C SER A 173 25.89 7.72 8.35
N PHE A 174 25.07 8.19 9.30
CA PHE A 174 24.45 9.53 9.25
C PHE A 174 24.68 10.27 10.56
N ASN A 175 25.03 11.56 10.44
CA ASN A 175 25.22 12.46 11.56
C ASN A 175 24.28 13.66 11.44
N LYS A 176 23.79 14.17 12.59
CA LYS A 176 22.98 15.38 12.62
C LYS A 176 23.81 16.59 12.19
N VAL A 177 23.26 17.42 11.32
CA VAL A 177 23.84 18.70 10.89
C VAL A 177 23.44 19.76 11.91
N THR A 178 24.24 19.92 12.96
CA THR A 178 23.93 20.81 14.09
C THR A 178 23.89 22.30 13.72
N SER A 179 24.53 22.69 12.62
CA SER A 179 24.46 24.06 12.08
C SER A 179 23.11 24.38 11.42
N PHE A 180 22.25 23.39 11.19
CA PHE A 180 20.89 23.58 10.68
C PHE A 180 19.88 23.50 11.82
N THR A 181 19.33 24.64 12.25
CA THR A 181 18.50 24.73 13.46
C THR A 181 16.99 24.78 13.19
N ASN A 182 16.56 25.07 11.96
CA ASN A 182 15.15 25.28 11.63
C ASN A 182 14.46 23.96 11.27
N VAL A 183 13.96 23.26 12.27
CA VAL A 183 13.42 21.89 12.11
C VAL A 183 11.95 21.82 11.66
N GLY A 184 11.34 22.95 11.28
CA GLY A 184 9.91 23.06 10.99
C GLY A 184 9.06 23.13 12.27
N THR A 185 7.96 23.88 12.22
CA THR A 185 7.10 24.14 13.39
C THR A 185 5.68 23.61 13.23
N PHE A 186 5.32 23.09 12.05
CA PHE A 186 3.96 22.70 11.75
C PHE A 186 3.69 21.22 12.07
N ALA A 187 2.56 20.98 12.71
CA ALA A 187 1.86 19.70 12.80
C ALA A 187 0.40 19.93 12.38
N PRO A 188 -0.22 19.03 11.59
CA PRO A 188 -1.59 19.23 11.08
C PRO A 188 -2.64 19.49 12.18
N ASP A 189 -2.59 18.71 13.25
CA ASP A 189 -3.43 18.88 14.44
C ASP A 189 -2.61 18.58 15.71
N PRO A 190 -2.01 19.61 16.34
CA PRO A 190 -1.25 19.44 17.58
C PRO A 190 -2.06 18.88 18.76
N SER A 191 -3.40 18.87 18.68
CA SER A 191 -4.29 18.36 19.73
C SER A 191 -4.68 16.89 19.54
N ASP A 192 -4.32 16.27 18.41
CA ASP A 192 -4.64 14.87 18.11
C ASP A 192 -3.96 13.93 19.13
N SER A 193 -4.78 13.21 19.89
CA SER A 193 -4.32 12.26 20.91
C SER A 193 -3.79 10.93 20.35
N SER A 194 -4.08 10.60 19.09
CA SER A 194 -3.59 9.37 18.45
C SER A 194 -2.12 9.43 18.05
N GLY A 195 -1.54 10.63 18.05
CA GLY A 195 -0.18 10.87 17.55
C GLY A 195 -0.07 10.96 16.02
N TYR A 196 -1.15 10.69 15.26
CA TYR A 196 -1.08 10.62 13.80
C TYR A 196 -0.96 12.01 13.16
N ASN A 197 -1.67 13.01 13.68
CA ASN A 197 -1.69 14.37 13.15
C ASN A 197 -0.92 15.39 14.01
N ASN A 198 -0.42 15.00 15.18
CA ASN A 198 0.24 15.92 16.11
C ASN A 198 1.76 16.00 15.95
N ASP A 199 2.37 15.16 15.11
CA ASP A 199 3.81 15.14 14.90
C ASP A 199 4.26 16.25 13.94
N LEU A 200 5.44 16.83 14.24
CA LEU A 200 6.03 17.86 13.41
C LEU A 200 6.40 17.30 12.04
N GLN A 201 5.94 17.97 10.98
CA GLN A 201 6.17 17.56 9.61
C GLN A 201 7.65 17.65 9.19
N GLY A 202 8.43 18.47 9.87
CA GLY A 202 9.88 18.51 9.72
C GLY A 202 10.36 19.17 8.42
N LEU A 203 11.43 18.62 7.85
CA LEU A 203 12.04 19.12 6.62
C LEU A 203 11.39 18.51 5.38
N THR A 204 11.01 19.31 4.40
CA THR A 204 10.12 18.88 3.30
C THR A 204 10.88 18.39 2.06
N PHE A 205 12.02 18.98 1.74
CA PHE A 205 12.87 18.55 0.62
C PHE A 205 14.35 18.91 0.85
N VAL A 206 15.25 18.26 0.11
CA VAL A 206 16.65 18.70 -0.05
C VAL A 206 16.99 18.74 -1.54
N THR A 207 17.43 19.89 -2.05
CA THR A 207 17.76 20.08 -3.47
C THR A 207 19.16 20.69 -3.61
N PHE A 208 20.06 19.96 -4.28
CA PHE A 208 21.37 20.47 -4.64
C PHE A 208 21.28 21.36 -5.88
N ASP A 209 22.04 22.45 -5.90
CA ASP A 209 22.29 23.19 -7.13
C ASP A 209 23.50 22.61 -7.86
N SER A 210 23.23 21.73 -8.83
CA SER A 210 24.24 21.06 -9.64
C SER A 210 25.11 22.03 -10.47
N THR A 211 24.66 23.28 -10.65
CA THR A 211 25.40 24.32 -11.39
C THR A 211 26.42 25.05 -10.52
N SER A 212 26.28 24.98 -9.20
CA SER A 212 27.17 25.67 -8.25
C SER A 212 28.58 25.07 -8.21
N SER A 213 29.59 25.85 -7.83
CA SER A 213 30.96 25.33 -7.70
C SER A 213 31.07 24.26 -6.61
N THR A 214 32.20 23.56 -6.55
CA THR A 214 32.49 22.69 -5.41
C THR A 214 33.27 23.43 -4.33
N VAL A 215 33.06 23.06 -3.07
CA VAL A 215 33.85 23.45 -1.90
C VAL A 215 34.31 22.16 -1.24
N ASN A 216 35.62 21.94 -1.17
CA ASN A 216 36.22 20.72 -0.63
C ASN A 216 35.63 19.43 -1.24
N GLY A 217 35.41 19.43 -2.56
CA GLY A 217 34.86 18.27 -3.28
C GLY A 217 33.37 18.02 -3.07
N ALA A 218 32.62 18.95 -2.49
CA ALA A 218 31.16 18.89 -2.31
C ALA A 218 30.47 20.04 -3.07
N THR A 219 29.24 19.84 -3.55
CA THR A 219 28.44 20.91 -4.16
C THR A 219 28.22 22.04 -3.15
N SER A 220 28.59 23.26 -3.53
CA SER A 220 28.61 24.40 -2.61
C SER A 220 27.22 24.86 -2.19
N ARG A 221 26.26 24.87 -3.13
CA ARG A 221 24.91 25.38 -2.89
C ARG A 221 23.89 24.27 -2.72
N ILE A 222 23.17 24.31 -1.60
CA ILE A 222 22.17 23.31 -1.19
C ILE A 222 20.95 24.06 -0.64
N PHE A 223 19.76 23.70 -1.10
CA PHE A 223 18.49 24.22 -0.62
C PHE A 223 17.76 23.17 0.23
N VAL A 224 17.14 23.60 1.32
CA VAL A 224 16.37 22.74 2.22
C VAL A 224 15.02 23.40 2.52
N GLY A 225 13.95 22.64 2.31
CA GLY A 225 12.58 23.02 2.67
C GLY A 225 12.24 22.64 4.10
N THR A 226 11.37 23.42 4.74
CA THR A 226 10.86 23.20 6.10
C THR A 226 9.35 23.40 6.13
N ALA A 227 8.65 22.58 6.89
CA ALA A 227 7.23 22.78 7.17
C ALA A 227 7.05 23.92 8.21
N ASP A 228 7.29 25.14 7.76
CA ASP A 228 7.13 26.39 8.50
C ASP A 228 6.56 27.45 7.54
N ASN A 229 5.37 27.96 7.86
CA ASN A 229 4.68 29.02 7.12
C ASN A 229 4.50 30.29 7.97
N LYS A 230 5.35 30.47 8.97
CA LYS A 230 5.33 31.61 9.90
C LYS A 230 6.62 32.41 9.85
N THR A 231 7.76 31.75 9.69
CA THR A 231 9.08 32.38 9.70
C THR A 231 9.73 32.37 8.32
N ALA A 232 10.25 31.22 7.90
CA ALA A 232 10.87 30.97 6.61
C ALA A 232 10.79 29.47 6.32
N SER A 233 10.43 29.13 5.09
CA SER A 233 10.19 27.76 4.63
C SER A 233 11.33 27.18 3.79
N VAL A 234 12.21 28.00 3.22
CA VAL A 234 13.34 27.62 2.37
C VAL A 234 14.65 28.20 2.91
N TYR A 235 15.62 27.32 3.13
CA TYR A 235 16.96 27.64 3.59
C TYR A 235 18.01 27.27 2.55
N VAL A 236 19.13 27.99 2.56
CA VAL A 236 20.25 27.76 1.65
C VAL A 236 21.57 27.73 2.41
N SER A 237 22.43 26.80 2.01
CA SER A 237 23.87 26.87 2.27
C SER A 237 24.56 27.27 0.96
N THR A 238 25.62 28.07 1.04
CA THR A 238 26.51 28.39 -0.08
C THR A 238 27.94 27.88 0.13
N ASN A 239 28.19 27.12 1.20
CA ASN A 239 29.50 26.61 1.60
C ASN A 239 29.48 25.10 1.95
N ALA A 240 28.74 24.33 1.15
CA ALA A 240 28.64 22.86 1.24
C ALA A 240 28.07 22.33 2.58
N GLY A 241 27.17 23.10 3.19
CA GLY A 241 26.39 22.75 4.37
C GLY A 241 27.05 23.12 5.69
N GLN A 242 28.11 23.94 5.67
CA GLN A 242 28.75 24.43 6.90
C GLN A 242 27.84 25.40 7.64
N THR A 243 27.22 26.36 6.93
CA THR A 243 26.28 27.33 7.51
C THR A 243 25.03 27.46 6.65
N TRP A 244 23.92 27.84 7.28
CA TRP A 244 22.62 27.93 6.64
C TRP A 244 21.94 29.26 6.95
N SER A 245 21.24 29.81 5.97
CA SER A 245 20.43 31.02 6.13
C SER A 245 19.11 30.86 5.37
N ALA A 246 18.05 31.52 5.83
CA ALA A 246 16.82 31.63 5.06
C ALA A 246 17.12 32.26 3.69
N VAL A 247 16.50 31.76 2.62
CA VAL A 247 16.57 32.43 1.31
C VAL A 247 15.87 33.79 1.44
N PRO A 248 16.54 34.92 1.12
CA PRO A 248 15.92 36.23 1.25
C PRO A 248 14.66 36.37 0.40
N ASN A 249 13.67 37.12 0.90
CA ASN A 249 12.44 37.49 0.19
C ASN A 249 11.58 36.32 -0.31
N GLN A 250 11.72 35.14 0.30
CA GLN A 250 10.91 33.97 -0.02
C GLN A 250 9.42 34.18 0.33
N PRO A 251 8.50 33.47 -0.35
CA PRO A 251 7.10 33.45 0.06
C PRO A 251 6.95 32.85 1.46
N GLY A 252 6.17 33.51 2.32
CA GLY A 252 6.02 33.13 3.73
C GLY A 252 4.69 32.45 4.08
N LYS A 253 3.72 32.40 3.16
CA LYS A 253 2.32 32.02 3.49
C LYS A 253 2.08 30.50 3.56
N TYR A 254 2.87 29.71 2.84
CA TYR A 254 2.54 28.32 2.50
C TYR A 254 3.72 27.38 2.79
N PHE A 255 3.43 26.08 2.84
CA PHE A 255 4.43 25.03 2.95
C PHE A 255 4.95 24.61 1.57
N PRO A 256 6.27 24.45 1.37
CA PRO A 256 6.82 24.04 0.10
C PRO A 256 6.78 22.51 -0.04
N HIS A 257 6.06 22.02 -1.06
CA HIS A 257 5.87 20.61 -1.33
C HIS A 257 7.03 20.02 -2.13
N LYS A 258 7.36 20.64 -3.26
CA LYS A 258 8.42 20.21 -4.18
C LYS A 258 9.33 21.37 -4.52
N ALA A 259 10.62 21.10 -4.67
CA ALA A 259 11.59 22.07 -5.20
C ALA A 259 12.48 21.42 -6.26
N LYS A 260 12.30 21.81 -7.52
CA LYS A 260 13.02 21.23 -8.67
C LYS A 260 13.95 22.27 -9.29
N LEU A 261 15.19 21.88 -9.53
CA LEU A 261 16.20 22.71 -10.22
C LEU A 261 16.04 22.56 -11.74
N GLN A 262 15.98 23.68 -12.46
CA GLN A 262 16.28 23.72 -13.89
C GLN A 262 17.71 24.28 -14.05
N PRO A 263 18.69 23.45 -14.46
CA PRO A 263 20.11 23.83 -14.41
C PRO A 263 20.51 24.87 -15.47
N ASP A 264 19.92 24.86 -16.66
CA ASP A 264 20.26 25.80 -17.74
C ASP A 264 19.77 27.22 -17.45
N GLU A 265 18.59 27.34 -16.82
CA GLU A 265 18.01 28.58 -16.32
C GLU A 265 18.66 29.04 -15.01
N LYS A 266 19.37 28.15 -14.31
CA LYS A 266 19.84 28.35 -12.93
C LYS A 266 18.70 28.82 -12.02
N ALA A 267 17.58 28.12 -12.09
CA ALA A 267 16.36 28.46 -11.36
C ALA A 267 15.86 27.29 -10.51
N LEU A 268 15.37 27.61 -9.31
CA LEU A 268 14.54 26.69 -8.52
C LEU A 268 13.07 26.99 -8.78
N TYR A 269 12.30 25.96 -9.13
CA TYR A 269 10.84 26.02 -9.13
C TYR A 269 10.32 25.36 -7.85
N VAL A 270 9.36 25.98 -7.18
CA VAL A 270 8.83 25.51 -5.91
C VAL A 270 7.30 25.57 -5.92
N SER A 271 6.66 24.43 -5.62
CA SER A 271 5.21 24.33 -5.42
C SER A 271 4.86 24.47 -3.95
N TYR A 272 3.73 25.11 -3.66
CA TYR A 272 3.29 25.43 -2.31
C TYR A 272 1.82 25.09 -2.07
N SER A 273 1.49 24.68 -0.85
CA SER A 273 0.13 24.53 -0.33
C SER A 273 0.01 25.09 1.09
N ASP A 274 -1.18 25.50 1.50
CA ASP A 274 -1.52 25.83 2.89
C ASP A 274 -1.75 24.59 3.78
N GLY A 275 -1.88 23.41 3.18
CA GLY A 275 -1.80 22.12 3.86
C GLY A 275 -0.47 21.43 3.59
N THR A 276 -0.21 20.30 4.25
CA THR A 276 0.97 19.46 3.95
C THR A 276 0.62 18.21 3.14
N GLY A 277 -0.66 18.00 2.85
CA GLY A 277 -1.13 16.84 2.09
C GLY A 277 -1.07 15.51 2.87
N PRO A 278 -1.46 14.40 2.21
CA PRO A 278 -1.87 14.36 0.81
C PRO A 278 -3.35 14.67 0.57
N TYR A 279 -4.18 14.79 1.63
CA TYR A 279 -5.64 14.88 1.50
C TYR A 279 -6.21 16.30 1.54
N ASP A 280 -5.41 17.27 2.00
CA ASP A 280 -5.80 18.66 2.20
C ASP A 280 -5.18 19.60 1.14
N GLY A 281 -5.19 20.90 1.43
CA GLY A 281 -4.71 21.97 0.56
C GLY A 281 -5.87 22.73 -0.08
N ALA A 282 -6.18 23.91 0.48
CA ALA A 282 -7.27 24.79 0.07
C ALA A 282 -6.76 26.07 -0.61
N SER A 283 -5.46 26.33 -0.56
CA SER A 283 -4.81 27.44 -1.24
C SER A 283 -3.34 27.12 -1.46
N GLY A 284 -2.71 27.79 -2.41
CA GLY A 284 -1.31 27.54 -2.72
C GLY A 284 -0.74 28.53 -3.71
N ALA A 285 0.50 28.28 -4.12
CA ALA A 285 1.19 29.07 -5.11
C ALA A 285 2.30 28.26 -5.79
N VAL A 286 2.80 28.80 -6.90
CA VAL A 286 4.01 28.30 -7.55
C VAL A 286 4.97 29.47 -7.71
N TYR A 287 6.22 29.28 -7.30
CA TYR A 287 7.25 30.30 -7.37
C TYR A 287 8.47 29.82 -8.15
N ARG A 288 9.11 30.75 -8.85
CA ARG A 288 10.46 30.61 -9.42
C ARG A 288 11.43 31.44 -8.58
N TYR A 289 12.55 30.84 -8.19
CA TYR A 289 13.70 31.52 -7.61
C TYR A 289 14.85 31.54 -8.60
N ASP A 290 15.23 32.73 -9.05
CA ASP A 290 16.42 32.91 -9.88
C ASP A 290 17.67 32.88 -8.99
N ILE A 291 18.50 31.85 -9.12
CA ILE A 291 19.62 31.63 -8.20
C ILE A 291 20.71 32.68 -8.41
N SER A 292 20.90 33.13 -9.65
CA SER A 292 21.96 34.08 -9.99
C SER A 292 21.58 35.50 -9.59
N ALA A 293 20.33 35.89 -9.82
CA ALA A 293 19.81 37.19 -9.42
C ALA A 293 19.42 37.26 -7.93
N GLY A 294 19.16 36.11 -7.30
CA GLY A 294 18.71 36.04 -5.91
C GLY A 294 17.28 36.54 -5.72
N THR A 295 16.42 36.41 -6.73
CA THR A 295 15.06 36.99 -6.75
C THR A 295 13.98 35.92 -6.88
N TRP A 296 12.86 36.15 -6.20
CA TRP A 296 11.65 35.33 -6.31
C TRP A 296 10.67 35.97 -7.29
N LYS A 297 9.97 35.12 -8.04
CA LYS A 297 8.85 35.50 -8.90
C LYS A 297 7.67 34.58 -8.64
N ASP A 298 6.52 35.17 -8.36
CA ASP A 298 5.24 34.45 -8.35
C ASP A 298 4.87 34.10 -9.78
N ILE A 299 4.71 32.80 -10.03
CA ILE A 299 4.33 32.23 -11.33
C ILE A 299 3.09 31.35 -11.17
N THR A 300 2.28 31.58 -10.13
CA THR A 300 1.08 30.81 -9.86
C THR A 300 0.15 30.84 -11.08
N PRO A 301 -0.37 29.69 -11.55
CA PRO A 301 -1.33 29.67 -12.64
C PRO A 301 -2.52 30.61 -12.38
N PRO A 302 -2.99 31.36 -13.38
CA PRO A 302 -4.09 32.30 -13.20
C PRO A 302 -5.44 31.58 -13.03
N GLY A 303 -6.36 32.20 -12.28
CA GLY A 303 -7.72 31.72 -12.07
C GLY A 303 -8.07 31.58 -10.59
N ASP A 304 -9.22 30.95 -10.31
CA ASP A 304 -9.67 30.69 -8.94
C ASP A 304 -8.89 29.52 -8.34
N ILE A 305 -7.92 29.86 -7.47
CA ILE A 305 -7.08 28.88 -6.76
C ILE A 305 -7.72 28.57 -5.40
N TYR A 306 -8.48 27.48 -5.33
CA TYR A 306 -9.10 26.91 -4.12
C TYR A 306 -8.43 25.60 -3.67
N PHE A 307 -7.19 25.41 -4.09
CA PHE A 307 -6.37 24.24 -3.80
C PHE A 307 -4.90 24.65 -3.64
N GLY A 308 -4.09 23.79 -3.03
CA GLY A 308 -2.64 23.87 -3.06
C GLY A 308 -2.01 23.36 -4.36
N PHE A 309 -0.69 23.47 -4.48
CA PHE A 309 0.07 22.81 -5.55
C PHE A 309 1.02 21.77 -4.93
N GLY A 310 0.84 20.51 -5.34
CA GLY A 310 1.69 19.38 -4.96
C GLY A 310 2.73 19.10 -6.05
N GLY A 311 2.39 18.18 -6.95
CA GLY A 311 3.24 17.75 -8.06
C GLY A 311 3.80 18.89 -8.89
N LEU A 312 5.11 18.83 -9.15
CA LEU A 312 5.90 19.78 -9.92
C LEU A 312 6.99 19.04 -10.70
N ALA A 313 7.01 19.20 -12.02
CA ALA A 313 8.05 18.70 -12.90
C ALA A 313 8.59 19.81 -13.78
N VAL A 314 9.88 19.73 -14.09
CA VAL A 314 10.57 20.58 -15.05
C VAL A 314 11.10 19.71 -16.19
N ASP A 315 11.04 20.20 -17.42
CA ASP A 315 11.60 19.52 -18.57
C ASP A 315 13.10 19.87 -18.67
N LEU A 316 13.96 18.85 -18.54
CA LEU A 316 15.41 19.07 -18.63
C LEU A 316 15.93 19.21 -20.07
N GLN A 317 15.13 18.84 -21.08
CA GLN A 317 15.49 19.01 -22.49
C GLN A 317 15.01 20.35 -23.05
N LYS A 318 14.00 20.98 -22.42
CA LYS A 318 13.41 22.25 -22.84
C LYS A 318 13.32 23.25 -21.67
N PRO A 319 14.40 24.00 -21.38
CA PRO A 319 14.38 25.05 -20.37
C PRO A 319 13.19 26.00 -20.53
N GLY A 320 12.57 26.39 -19.42
CA GLY A 320 11.31 27.14 -19.39
C GLY A 320 10.04 26.29 -19.46
N THR A 321 10.14 24.97 -19.69
CA THR A 321 8.97 24.08 -19.67
C THR A 321 8.79 23.40 -18.32
N LEU A 322 7.58 23.50 -17.76
CA LEU A 322 7.20 22.91 -16.48
C LEU A 322 5.72 22.52 -16.42
N VAL A 323 5.41 21.57 -15.55
CA VAL A 323 4.06 21.09 -15.28
C VAL A 323 3.82 21.09 -13.77
N VAL A 324 2.63 21.53 -13.34
CA VAL A 324 2.20 21.51 -11.93
C VAL A 324 0.79 20.94 -11.79
N ALA A 325 0.50 20.33 -10.65
CA ALA A 325 -0.82 19.75 -10.34
C ALA A 325 -1.42 20.33 -9.06
N SER A 326 -2.75 20.44 -9.04
CA SER A 326 -3.53 20.81 -7.86
C SER A 326 -3.44 19.73 -6.76
N LEU A 327 -3.42 20.18 -5.50
CA LEU A 327 -3.44 19.36 -4.28
C LEU A 327 -4.31 20.07 -3.21
N ASN A 328 -5.59 19.75 -3.03
CA ASN A 328 -6.40 18.92 -3.91
C ASN A 328 -7.58 19.72 -4.47
N SER A 329 -7.76 19.63 -5.78
CA SER A 329 -9.03 20.01 -6.40
C SER A 329 -9.95 18.79 -6.37
N TRP A 330 -10.71 18.63 -5.28
CA TRP A 330 -11.63 17.50 -5.11
C TRP A 330 -12.88 17.58 -6.01
N TYR A 331 -13.20 18.76 -6.53
CA TYR A 331 -14.29 18.97 -7.49
C TYR A 331 -13.94 20.08 -8.46
N PRO A 332 -14.21 19.94 -9.77
CA PRO A 332 -14.80 18.75 -10.40
C PRO A 332 -13.79 17.61 -10.64
N ASP A 333 -12.50 17.93 -10.75
CA ASP A 333 -11.37 17.01 -10.96
C ASP A 333 -10.08 17.72 -10.52
N ALA A 334 -8.97 17.00 -10.39
CA ALA A 334 -7.66 17.61 -10.35
C ALA A 334 -7.43 18.48 -11.60
N GLN A 335 -6.67 19.56 -11.45
CA GLN A 335 -6.20 20.36 -12.58
C GLN A 335 -4.69 20.22 -12.72
N ILE A 336 -4.24 19.99 -13.95
CA ILE A 336 -2.82 19.97 -14.31
C ILE A 336 -2.58 21.14 -15.25
N PHE A 337 -1.56 21.92 -14.92
CA PHE A 337 -1.16 23.12 -15.65
C PHE A 337 0.19 22.92 -16.30
N ARG A 338 0.36 23.46 -17.50
CA ARG A 338 1.62 23.43 -18.24
C ARG A 338 2.03 24.84 -18.65
N SER A 339 3.31 25.14 -18.54
CA SER A 339 3.96 26.35 -19.05
C SER A 339 5.18 25.95 -19.89
N THR A 340 5.48 26.74 -20.90
CA THR A 340 6.67 26.61 -21.78
C THR A 340 7.53 27.88 -21.80
N ASP A 341 7.26 28.81 -20.88
CA ASP A 341 7.88 30.13 -20.81
C ASP A 341 8.26 30.52 -19.36
N SER A 342 8.74 29.55 -18.59
CA SER A 342 9.19 29.70 -17.20
C SER A 342 8.08 30.19 -16.24
N GLY A 343 6.83 29.82 -16.52
CA GLY A 343 5.66 30.14 -15.70
C GLY A 343 5.05 31.52 -15.96
N ASN A 344 5.40 32.18 -17.07
CA ASN A 344 4.77 33.45 -17.44
C ASN A 344 3.34 33.25 -17.93
N THR A 345 3.09 32.17 -18.68
CA THR A 345 1.76 31.77 -19.16
C THR A 345 1.52 30.29 -18.87
N TRP A 346 0.25 29.93 -18.74
CA TRP A 346 -0.18 28.58 -18.38
C TRP A 346 -1.37 28.13 -19.22
N SER A 347 -1.38 26.86 -19.58
CA SER A 347 -2.51 26.14 -20.16
C SER A 347 -3.00 25.04 -19.20
N LYS A 348 -4.26 24.62 -19.35
CA LYS A 348 -4.97 23.66 -18.47
C LYS A 348 -5.33 22.40 -19.26
N LEU A 349 -5.38 21.24 -18.59
CA LEU A 349 -5.86 20.00 -19.20
C LEU A 349 -7.37 19.97 -19.41
N TRP A 350 -8.13 20.81 -18.71
CA TRP A 350 -9.55 20.97 -18.98
C TRP A 350 -10.04 22.37 -18.61
N ALA A 351 -11.16 22.75 -19.22
CA ALA A 351 -11.90 23.97 -18.89
C ALA A 351 -13.41 23.69 -18.97
N TYR A 352 -14.21 24.56 -18.36
CA TYR A 352 -15.65 24.57 -18.61
C TYR A 352 -15.94 25.18 -19.98
N GLY A 353 -16.64 24.44 -20.82
CA GLY A 353 -17.18 24.93 -22.09
C GLY A 353 -18.38 25.86 -21.90
N SER A 354 -18.88 26.43 -22.98
CA SER A 354 -20.01 27.37 -22.97
C SER A 354 -21.32 26.75 -22.44
N SER A 355 -21.47 25.43 -22.53
CA SER A 355 -22.60 24.65 -21.98
C SER A 355 -22.49 24.35 -20.49
N GLY A 356 -21.36 24.69 -19.85
CA GLY A 356 -21.05 24.30 -18.47
C GLY A 356 -20.52 22.86 -18.31
N SER A 357 -20.34 22.11 -19.40
CA SER A 357 -19.66 20.80 -19.36
C SER A 357 -18.14 20.95 -19.36
N LEU A 358 -17.44 19.96 -18.82
CA LEU A 358 -15.97 19.89 -18.91
C LEU A 358 -15.52 19.54 -20.33
N GLU A 359 -14.63 20.35 -20.88
CA GLU A 359 -13.92 20.11 -22.14
C GLU A 359 -12.48 19.69 -21.84
N TYR A 360 -12.14 18.45 -22.18
CA TYR A 360 -10.84 17.85 -21.90
C TYR A 360 -9.88 18.01 -23.07
N GLN A 361 -8.64 18.44 -22.78
CA GLN A 361 -7.49 18.51 -23.69
C GLN A 361 -6.66 17.22 -23.64
N TYR A 362 -7.29 16.12 -23.27
CA TYR A 362 -6.68 14.80 -23.19
C TYR A 362 -7.71 13.72 -23.48
N ASP A 363 -7.20 12.53 -23.82
CA ASP A 363 -7.96 11.27 -23.77
C ASP A 363 -7.30 10.35 -22.74
N ILE A 364 -8.09 9.52 -22.05
CA ILE A 364 -7.60 8.65 -20.96
C ILE A 364 -8.02 7.20 -21.18
N SER A 365 -7.10 6.26 -20.98
CA SER A 365 -7.35 4.82 -21.11
C SER A 365 -6.60 3.99 -20.07
N THR A 366 -7.10 2.79 -19.74
CA THR A 366 -6.47 1.91 -18.73
C THR A 366 -6.39 0.45 -19.20
N PRO A 367 -5.78 0.16 -20.36
CA PRO A 367 -5.86 -1.16 -20.99
C PRO A 367 -5.30 -2.30 -20.13
N LYS A 368 -4.29 -2.01 -19.29
CA LYS A 368 -3.68 -2.99 -18.36
C LYS A 368 -4.37 -3.08 -17.00
N ALA A 369 -5.36 -2.23 -16.74
CA ALA A 369 -6.20 -2.22 -15.53
C ALA A 369 -7.62 -1.73 -15.88
N PRO A 370 -8.44 -2.53 -16.59
CA PRO A 370 -9.72 -2.05 -17.15
C PRO A 370 -10.75 -1.65 -16.08
N TRP A 371 -10.65 -2.24 -14.88
CA TRP A 371 -11.46 -1.86 -13.73
C TRP A 371 -11.31 -0.38 -13.35
N ILE A 372 -10.16 0.26 -13.57
CA ILE A 372 -9.98 1.69 -13.29
C ILE A 372 -10.91 2.52 -14.19
N TYR A 373 -10.92 2.23 -15.50
CA TYR A 373 -11.77 2.96 -16.43
C TYR A 373 -13.25 2.76 -16.10
N LYS A 374 -13.66 1.49 -15.89
CA LYS A 374 -15.05 1.15 -15.57
C LYS A 374 -15.51 1.79 -14.27
N ASN A 375 -14.75 1.64 -13.19
CA ASN A 375 -15.21 1.97 -11.84
C ASN A 375 -14.85 3.38 -11.38
N PHE A 376 -13.98 4.11 -12.08
CA PHE A 376 -13.58 5.47 -11.68
C PHE A 376 -13.72 6.47 -12.83
N VAL A 377 -13.04 6.24 -13.96
CA VAL A 377 -12.97 7.24 -15.04
C VAL A 377 -14.31 7.44 -15.78
N SER A 378 -15.09 6.38 -15.96
CA SER A 378 -16.34 6.44 -16.73
C SER A 378 -17.56 6.87 -15.93
N ILE A 379 -17.46 6.92 -14.59
CA ILE A 379 -18.59 7.18 -13.70
C ILE A 379 -18.39 8.36 -12.72
N ASP A 380 -17.17 8.88 -12.59
CA ASP A 380 -16.83 10.06 -11.78
C ASP A 380 -16.24 11.17 -12.67
N THR A 381 -16.35 12.43 -12.23
CA THR A 381 -15.68 13.57 -12.84
C THR A 381 -14.19 13.64 -12.51
N LYS A 382 -13.73 13.00 -11.42
CA LYS A 382 -12.32 12.96 -10.97
C LYS A 382 -11.46 12.01 -11.81
N ARG A 383 -11.36 12.30 -13.11
CA ARG A 383 -10.72 11.43 -14.12
C ARG A 383 -9.20 11.48 -14.06
N LEU A 384 -8.61 12.65 -13.85
CA LEU A 384 -7.17 12.84 -13.68
C LEU A 384 -6.70 12.28 -12.33
N GLY A 385 -7.60 12.18 -11.35
CA GLY A 385 -7.35 11.57 -10.05
C GLY A 385 -7.21 12.58 -8.93
N TRP A 386 -6.56 12.20 -7.85
CA TRP A 386 -6.43 12.98 -6.62
C TRP A 386 -5.12 12.65 -5.91
N MET A 387 -4.74 13.47 -4.92
CA MET A 387 -3.47 13.35 -4.18
C MET A 387 -2.24 13.44 -5.10
N ILE A 388 -2.28 14.30 -6.13
CA ILE A 388 -1.20 14.39 -7.12
C ILE A 388 0.01 15.12 -6.54
N GLU A 389 0.81 14.38 -5.79
CA GLU A 389 2.09 14.81 -5.20
C GLU A 389 3.26 14.40 -6.09
N ALA A 390 3.26 13.18 -6.62
CA ALA A 390 4.27 12.75 -7.59
C ALA A 390 3.92 13.27 -8.99
N LEU A 391 4.84 14.00 -9.61
CA LEU A 391 4.74 14.40 -11.01
C LEU A 391 6.16 14.60 -11.55
N ALA A 392 6.48 13.91 -12.66
CA ALA A 392 7.82 13.86 -13.23
C ALA A 392 7.77 13.83 -14.77
N ILE A 393 8.75 14.49 -15.40
CA ILE A 393 9.04 14.38 -16.83
C ILE A 393 10.38 13.65 -16.95
N ASP A 394 10.48 12.68 -17.86
CA ASP A 394 11.71 11.95 -18.11
C ASP A 394 12.79 12.93 -18.60
N PRO A 395 13.95 13.02 -17.93
CA PRO A 395 15.02 13.95 -18.31
C PRO A 395 15.64 13.65 -19.69
N PHE A 396 15.33 12.51 -20.30
CA PHE A 396 15.77 12.10 -21.63
C PHE A 396 14.66 12.07 -22.68
N ASP A 397 13.42 12.37 -22.30
CA ASP A 397 12.27 12.37 -23.19
C ASP A 397 11.17 13.32 -22.70
N SER A 398 11.10 14.53 -23.27
CA SER A 398 10.04 15.53 -23.01
C SER A 398 8.60 15.01 -23.17
N ASN A 399 8.39 13.88 -23.86
CA ASN A 399 7.07 13.30 -24.04
C ASN A 399 6.71 12.26 -22.97
N HIS A 400 7.69 11.64 -22.34
CA HIS A 400 7.47 10.64 -21.30
C HIS A 400 7.30 11.33 -19.96
N TRP A 401 6.11 11.22 -19.39
CA TRP A 401 5.78 11.86 -18.12
C TRP A 401 4.89 10.94 -17.29
N LEU A 402 5.05 11.02 -15.98
CA LEU A 402 4.35 10.19 -15.01
C LEU A 402 3.86 11.04 -13.85
N TYR A 403 2.71 10.70 -13.30
CA TYR A 403 2.21 11.27 -12.05
C TYR A 403 1.48 10.22 -11.23
N GLY A 404 1.70 10.26 -9.93
CA GLY A 404 1.05 9.38 -8.97
C GLY A 404 -0.27 9.98 -8.50
N THR A 405 -1.21 9.11 -8.16
CA THR A 405 -2.49 9.46 -7.54
C THR A 405 -2.72 8.55 -6.33
N GLY A 406 -3.80 8.78 -5.58
CA GLY A 406 -4.25 7.84 -4.54
C GLY A 406 -4.83 6.51 -5.07
N LEU A 407 -4.63 6.18 -6.35
CA LEU A 407 -5.18 4.98 -6.99
C LEU A 407 -4.16 4.28 -7.90
N THR A 408 -3.47 5.03 -8.75
CA THR A 408 -2.59 4.53 -9.81
C THR A 408 -1.47 5.51 -10.14
N VAL A 409 -0.55 5.09 -11.00
CA VAL A 409 0.38 5.96 -11.73
C VAL A 409 -0.19 6.18 -13.13
N TYR A 410 -0.53 7.42 -13.44
CA TYR A 410 -0.90 7.86 -14.77
C TYR A 410 0.30 8.48 -15.49
N GLY A 411 0.22 8.56 -16.81
CA GLY A 411 1.25 9.20 -17.60
C GLY A 411 1.02 9.04 -19.09
N GLY A 412 2.01 9.36 -19.89
CA GLY A 412 1.94 9.23 -21.35
C GLY A 412 3.28 9.44 -22.03
N HIS A 413 3.24 9.35 -23.36
CA HIS A 413 4.40 9.43 -24.26
C HIS A 413 4.19 10.45 -25.38
N ASP A 414 3.35 11.46 -25.15
CA ASP A 414 3.06 12.52 -26.13
C ASP A 414 2.82 13.90 -25.52
N LEU A 415 3.42 14.19 -24.35
CA LEU A 415 3.19 15.42 -23.59
C LEU A 415 3.36 16.72 -24.42
N THR A 416 4.30 16.75 -25.37
CA THR A 416 4.57 17.95 -26.18
C THR A 416 3.48 18.26 -27.21
N LYS A 417 2.53 17.35 -27.47
CA LYS A 417 1.33 17.66 -28.27
C LYS A 417 0.52 18.80 -27.65
N TRP A 418 0.54 18.92 -26.32
CA TRP A 418 -0.12 19.99 -25.59
C TRP A 418 0.35 21.38 -26.04
N ASP A 419 1.63 21.52 -26.39
CA ASP A 419 2.21 22.80 -26.84
C ASP A 419 1.59 23.30 -28.15
N SER A 420 0.95 22.41 -28.90
CA SER A 420 0.28 22.68 -30.18
C SER A 420 -1.25 22.62 -30.10
N SER A 421 -1.82 22.71 -28.88
CA SER A 421 -3.26 22.58 -28.60
C SER A 421 -3.87 21.27 -29.13
N GLN A 422 -3.06 20.23 -29.26
CA GLN A 422 -3.54 18.88 -29.55
C GLN A 422 -3.78 18.15 -28.23
N LYS A 423 -4.76 17.24 -28.23
CA LYS A 423 -5.01 16.37 -27.10
C LYS A 423 -3.81 15.47 -26.83
N ILE A 424 -3.44 15.34 -25.56
CA ILE A 424 -2.47 14.33 -25.11
C ILE A 424 -3.17 13.02 -24.75
N SER A 425 -2.40 11.94 -24.70
CA SER A 425 -2.88 10.61 -24.31
C SER A 425 -2.43 10.29 -22.89
N ILE A 426 -3.37 10.04 -21.99
CA ILE A 426 -3.10 9.59 -20.62
C ILE A 426 -3.43 8.11 -20.50
N GLN A 427 -2.52 7.34 -19.91
CA GLN A 427 -2.71 5.93 -19.62
C GLN A 427 -2.37 5.61 -18.17
N SER A 428 -3.06 4.64 -17.58
CA SER A 428 -2.61 4.01 -16.33
C SER A 428 -1.38 3.15 -16.63
N LEU A 429 -0.21 3.61 -16.19
CA LEU A 429 1.12 3.02 -16.40
C LEU A 429 1.67 2.36 -15.12
N ALA A 430 0.78 1.83 -14.27
CA ALA A 430 1.13 1.15 -13.01
C ALA A 430 1.13 -0.39 -13.10
N ASP A 431 1.36 -0.96 -14.30
CA ASP A 431 1.44 -2.41 -14.45
C ASP A 431 2.63 -2.98 -13.66
N GLY A 432 2.40 -3.97 -12.80
CA GLY A 432 3.42 -4.51 -11.88
C GLY A 432 3.50 -3.81 -10.52
N ILE A 433 2.84 -2.65 -10.34
CA ILE A 433 2.58 -2.08 -9.01
C ILE A 433 1.31 -2.73 -8.46
N GLU A 434 1.43 -3.33 -7.29
CA GLU A 434 0.34 -3.97 -6.54
C GLU A 434 0.38 -3.42 -5.11
N GLU A 435 -0.41 -2.38 -4.83
CA GLU A 435 -0.34 -1.63 -3.57
C GLU A 435 -1.59 -1.73 -2.69
N PHE A 436 -2.39 -2.77 -2.91
CA PHE A 436 -3.62 -2.96 -2.15
C PHE A 436 -3.32 -3.39 -0.71
N ALA A 437 -4.10 -2.85 0.24
CA ALA A 437 -4.29 -3.45 1.55
C ALA A 437 -5.39 -4.51 1.47
N VAL A 438 -5.01 -5.78 1.58
CA VAL A 438 -5.94 -6.92 1.47
C VAL A 438 -6.56 -7.20 2.83
N LEU A 439 -7.88 -7.23 2.89
CA LEU A 439 -8.65 -7.32 4.12
C LEU A 439 -9.32 -8.69 4.32
N GLU A 440 -9.58 -9.43 3.23
CA GLU A 440 -10.10 -10.80 3.29
C GLU A 440 -9.77 -11.58 2.00
N LEU A 441 -9.59 -12.89 2.12
CA LEU A 441 -9.44 -13.80 0.99
C LEU A 441 -10.33 -15.03 1.15
N LYS A 442 -10.97 -15.47 0.07
CA LYS A 442 -11.70 -16.75 0.02
C LYS A 442 -11.49 -17.48 -1.29
N SER A 443 -11.42 -18.80 -1.22
CA SER A 443 -11.43 -19.71 -2.38
C SER A 443 -12.59 -20.68 -2.23
N ALA A 444 -13.51 -20.74 -3.21
CA ALA A 444 -14.68 -21.60 -3.14
C ALA A 444 -14.44 -22.90 -3.94
N PRO A 445 -14.35 -24.10 -3.31
CA PRO A 445 -14.14 -25.34 -4.04
C PRO A 445 -15.28 -25.65 -5.01
N GLY A 446 -14.97 -25.75 -6.30
CA GLY A 446 -15.95 -25.89 -7.38
C GLY A 446 -16.61 -24.57 -7.82
N GLY A 447 -16.19 -23.44 -7.26
CA GLY A 447 -16.63 -22.09 -7.61
C GLY A 447 -15.45 -21.18 -7.97
N SER A 448 -15.53 -19.91 -7.59
CA SER A 448 -14.49 -18.92 -7.87
C SER A 448 -13.15 -19.28 -7.22
N GLU A 449 -12.08 -19.10 -8.00
CA GLU A 449 -10.72 -19.40 -7.55
C GLU A 449 -10.27 -18.53 -6.38
N LEU A 450 -10.49 -17.23 -6.49
CA LEU A 450 -10.12 -16.27 -5.46
C LEU A 450 -11.11 -15.11 -5.44
N LEU A 451 -11.61 -14.79 -4.26
CA LEU A 451 -12.30 -13.56 -3.91
C LEU A 451 -11.36 -12.77 -3.01
N ALA A 452 -11.01 -11.55 -3.40
CA ALA A 452 -10.10 -10.70 -2.65
C ALA A 452 -10.81 -9.40 -2.24
N GLY A 453 -11.11 -9.26 -0.95
CA GLY A 453 -11.57 -7.99 -0.37
C GLY A 453 -10.38 -7.08 -0.12
N VAL A 454 -10.44 -5.84 -0.58
CA VAL A 454 -9.34 -4.86 -0.42
C VAL A 454 -9.86 -3.54 0.14
N HIS A 455 -8.99 -2.77 0.76
CA HIS A 455 -9.25 -1.38 1.10
C HIS A 455 -9.24 -0.50 -0.15
N ASP A 456 -9.89 0.66 -0.07
CA ASP A 456 -10.07 1.72 -1.07
C ASP A 456 -10.79 1.35 -2.38
N ASN A 457 -10.75 0.08 -2.78
CA ASN A 457 -11.26 -0.37 -4.08
C ASN A 457 -12.26 -1.53 -3.98
N SER A 458 -12.90 -1.71 -2.81
CA SER A 458 -13.94 -2.72 -2.58
C SER A 458 -13.38 -4.16 -2.61
N GLY A 459 -13.02 -4.69 -3.78
CA GLY A 459 -12.51 -6.05 -3.94
C GLY A 459 -12.63 -6.59 -5.37
N PHE A 460 -12.13 -7.81 -5.60
CA PHE A 460 -12.00 -8.40 -6.93
C PHE A 460 -12.30 -9.90 -6.93
N THR A 461 -12.83 -10.38 -8.06
CA THR A 461 -13.09 -11.82 -8.30
C THR A 461 -12.17 -12.34 -9.39
N PHE A 462 -11.51 -13.46 -9.09
CA PHE A 462 -10.76 -14.27 -10.02
C PHE A 462 -11.48 -15.61 -10.16
N ALA A 463 -12.16 -15.80 -11.28
CA ALA A 463 -13.02 -16.97 -11.48
C ALA A 463 -12.22 -18.28 -11.55
N THR A 464 -11.01 -18.23 -12.12
CA THR A 464 -10.17 -19.42 -12.37
C THR A 464 -8.70 -19.13 -12.06
N LYS A 465 -7.88 -20.18 -11.95
CA LYS A 465 -6.42 -20.01 -11.83
C LYS A 465 -5.80 -19.17 -12.95
N THR A 466 -6.26 -19.31 -14.18
CA THR A 466 -5.72 -18.52 -15.32
C THR A 466 -6.09 -17.04 -15.21
N SER A 467 -7.17 -16.70 -14.50
CA SER A 467 -7.53 -15.30 -14.27
C SER A 467 -6.58 -14.60 -13.29
N LEU A 468 -5.80 -15.32 -12.47
CA LEU A 468 -4.83 -14.73 -11.53
C LEU A 468 -3.70 -13.92 -12.21
N SER A 469 -3.49 -14.10 -13.51
CA SER A 469 -2.49 -13.38 -14.31
C SER A 469 -3.09 -12.29 -15.20
N THR A 470 -4.38 -11.98 -15.04
CA THR A 470 -5.13 -11.02 -15.88
C THR A 470 -5.88 -10.03 -15.00
N ALA A 471 -5.68 -8.74 -15.24
CA ALA A 471 -6.38 -7.68 -14.53
C ALA A 471 -7.91 -7.83 -14.67
N PRO A 472 -8.69 -7.76 -13.58
CA PRO A 472 -10.14 -7.82 -13.63
C PRO A 472 -10.74 -6.70 -14.48
N GLN A 473 -11.88 -6.99 -15.12
CA GLN A 473 -12.64 -5.99 -15.88
C GLN A 473 -13.38 -4.99 -14.98
N SER A 474 -13.57 -5.34 -13.72
CA SER A 474 -14.30 -4.54 -12.74
C SER A 474 -13.81 -4.87 -11.33
N ALA A 475 -13.76 -3.85 -10.48
CA ALA A 475 -13.86 -4.03 -9.05
C ALA A 475 -15.28 -4.48 -8.67
N TRP A 476 -15.48 -4.96 -7.44
CA TRP A 476 -16.81 -5.24 -6.90
C TRP A 476 -17.61 -3.95 -6.76
N ASP A 477 -18.57 -3.79 -7.67
CA ASP A 477 -19.52 -2.69 -7.73
C ASP A 477 -20.94 -3.17 -7.30
N ASN A 478 -21.88 -2.22 -7.21
CA ASN A 478 -23.27 -2.46 -6.84
C ASN A 478 -23.52 -3.26 -5.53
N PRO A 479 -23.19 -2.70 -4.35
CA PRO A 479 -22.56 -1.39 -4.13
C PRO A 479 -21.04 -1.45 -4.20
N MET A 480 -20.39 -0.33 -4.51
CA MET A 480 -18.95 -0.19 -4.33
C MET A 480 -18.68 0.28 -2.90
N PHE A 481 -18.03 -0.55 -2.08
CA PHE A 481 -17.65 -0.18 -0.72
C PHE A 481 -16.27 0.47 -0.74
N THR A 482 -15.98 1.36 0.23
CA THR A 482 -14.63 1.87 0.44
C THR A 482 -13.65 0.71 0.61
N GLY A 483 -13.95 -0.25 1.48
CA GLY A 483 -13.23 -1.53 1.53
C GLY A 483 -14.14 -2.67 1.97
N ALA A 484 -13.94 -3.85 1.39
CA ALA A 484 -14.63 -5.06 1.83
C ALA A 484 -13.75 -5.83 2.83
N VAL A 485 -14.20 -5.89 4.08
CA VAL A 485 -13.44 -6.44 5.23
C VAL A 485 -13.77 -7.89 5.57
N GLY A 486 -14.81 -8.44 4.93
CA GLY A 486 -15.21 -9.82 5.13
C GLY A 486 -15.91 -10.34 3.89
N VAL A 487 -15.67 -11.60 3.58
CA VAL A 487 -16.12 -12.31 2.38
C VAL A 487 -16.29 -13.77 2.79
N ASP A 488 -17.37 -14.40 2.34
CA ASP A 488 -17.55 -15.83 2.54
C ASP A 488 -18.41 -16.46 1.43
N TYR A 489 -18.40 -17.79 1.34
CA TYR A 489 -19.17 -18.56 0.37
C TYR A 489 -20.00 -19.66 1.04
N ALA A 490 -21.11 -20.01 0.39
CA ALA A 490 -21.98 -21.11 0.78
C ALA A 490 -21.48 -22.44 0.20
N GLY A 491 -21.05 -23.38 1.05
CA GLY A 491 -20.33 -24.58 0.57
C GLY A 491 -21.18 -25.59 -0.23
N ASN A 492 -22.49 -25.68 -0.02
CA ASN A 492 -23.39 -26.52 -0.84
C ASN A 492 -23.93 -25.78 -2.08
N LYS A 493 -23.74 -24.45 -2.16
CA LYS A 493 -24.16 -23.62 -3.29
C LYS A 493 -23.09 -22.58 -3.63
N VAL A 494 -21.92 -23.06 -4.05
CA VAL A 494 -20.66 -22.29 -4.13
C VAL A 494 -20.66 -21.05 -5.02
N GLU A 495 -21.64 -20.90 -5.90
CA GLU A 495 -21.88 -19.65 -6.65
C GLU A 495 -22.44 -18.53 -5.75
N ASN A 496 -22.98 -18.86 -4.57
CA ASN A 496 -23.52 -17.91 -3.63
C ASN A 496 -22.44 -17.45 -2.67
N VAL A 497 -22.09 -16.18 -2.77
CA VAL A 497 -21.05 -15.54 -1.98
C VAL A 497 -21.58 -14.26 -1.35
N VAL A 498 -21.03 -13.89 -0.21
CA VAL A 498 -21.43 -12.70 0.55
C VAL A 498 -20.19 -11.89 0.89
N ARG A 499 -20.34 -10.58 1.01
CA ARG A 499 -19.29 -9.68 1.50
C ARG A 499 -19.85 -8.58 2.37
N VAL A 500 -18.97 -7.99 3.18
CA VAL A 500 -19.28 -6.86 4.05
C VAL A 500 -18.29 -5.71 3.91
N GLY A 501 -18.80 -4.48 3.90
CA GLY A 501 -18.02 -3.24 3.87
C GLY A 501 -17.78 -2.61 5.24
N ASN A 502 -16.95 -1.56 5.30
CA ASN A 502 -16.45 -0.99 6.55
C ASN A 502 -16.99 0.40 6.93
N THR A 503 -18.00 0.93 6.24
CA THR A 503 -18.45 2.33 6.42
C THR A 503 -19.90 2.44 6.91
N GLN A 504 -20.16 3.25 7.94
CA GLN A 504 -21.53 3.54 8.39
C GLN A 504 -22.28 4.48 7.42
N GLY A 505 -23.60 4.59 7.56
CA GLY A 505 -24.46 5.48 6.79
C GLY A 505 -25.03 4.86 5.50
N THR A 506 -24.49 3.72 5.05
CA THR A 506 -25.02 2.95 3.92
C THR A 506 -25.06 1.47 4.26
N ARG A 507 -25.88 0.68 3.54
CA ARG A 507 -25.97 -0.77 3.77
C ARG A 507 -24.66 -1.45 3.38
N GLN A 508 -24.03 -2.14 4.34
CA GLN A 508 -22.69 -2.70 4.15
C GLN A 508 -22.67 -4.19 3.77
N VAL A 509 -23.80 -4.86 3.54
CA VAL A 509 -23.80 -6.27 3.14
C VAL A 509 -24.22 -6.39 1.68
N ALA A 510 -23.47 -7.17 0.91
CA ALA A 510 -23.78 -7.49 -0.48
C ALA A 510 -23.67 -8.98 -0.74
N ILE A 511 -24.54 -9.50 -1.60
CA ILE A 511 -24.61 -10.91 -2.00
C ILE A 511 -24.42 -11.03 -3.50
N SER A 512 -23.87 -12.16 -3.90
CA SER A 512 -23.75 -12.59 -5.30
C SER A 512 -24.21 -14.03 -5.39
N ASN A 513 -24.84 -14.38 -6.52
CA ASN A 513 -25.28 -15.73 -6.84
C ASN A 513 -24.58 -16.29 -8.08
N ASN A 514 -23.47 -15.67 -8.51
CA ASN A 514 -22.67 -16.06 -9.67
C ASN A 514 -21.16 -16.01 -9.37
N GLY A 515 -20.78 -16.39 -8.15
CA GLY A 515 -19.40 -16.49 -7.71
C GLY A 515 -18.69 -15.14 -7.52
N GLY A 516 -19.44 -14.05 -7.33
CA GLY A 516 -18.88 -12.71 -7.18
C GLY A 516 -18.62 -11.99 -8.51
N ALA A 517 -19.16 -12.49 -9.64
CA ALA A 517 -19.07 -11.80 -10.92
C ALA A 517 -19.96 -10.54 -10.97
N SER A 518 -21.10 -10.56 -10.29
CA SER A 518 -21.91 -9.38 -9.99
C SER A 518 -22.50 -9.43 -8.59
N TRP A 519 -22.79 -8.27 -8.01
CA TRP A 519 -23.26 -8.12 -6.64
C TRP A 519 -24.58 -7.35 -6.56
N ASN A 520 -25.31 -7.58 -5.47
CA ASN A 520 -26.49 -6.84 -5.08
C ASN A 520 -26.46 -6.53 -3.59
N VAL A 521 -26.93 -5.34 -3.22
CA VAL A 521 -27.08 -4.96 -1.80
C VAL A 521 -28.09 -5.88 -1.10
N HIS A 522 -27.76 -6.31 0.11
CA HIS A 522 -28.67 -7.07 0.96
C HIS A 522 -29.62 -6.09 1.68
N ASN A 523 -30.88 -6.00 1.22
CA ASN A 523 -31.83 -4.99 1.72
C ASN A 523 -32.22 -5.13 3.20
N GLY A 524 -32.10 -6.34 3.78
CA GLY A 524 -32.28 -6.55 5.23
C GLY A 524 -31.16 -5.97 6.11
N ALA A 525 -30.03 -5.54 5.55
CA ALA A 525 -28.97 -4.89 6.31
C ALA A 525 -29.37 -3.46 6.72
N SER A 526 -29.00 -3.07 7.93
CA SER A 526 -29.12 -1.70 8.41
C SER A 526 -28.03 -0.80 7.80
N THR A 527 -28.17 0.50 7.97
CA THR A 527 -27.14 1.50 7.61
C THR A 527 -26.22 1.86 8.77
N SER A 528 -26.48 1.37 9.98
CA SER A 528 -25.70 1.67 11.18
C SER A 528 -24.60 0.64 11.45
N GLN A 529 -24.77 -0.61 10.99
CA GLN A 529 -23.76 -1.66 11.14
C GLN A 529 -22.68 -1.54 10.06
N SER A 530 -21.42 -1.74 10.43
CA SER A 530 -20.29 -1.77 9.50
C SER A 530 -19.12 -2.60 10.03
N GLY A 531 -18.22 -3.00 9.15
CA GLY A 531 -16.96 -3.63 9.51
C GLY A 531 -17.08 -5.07 9.99
N GLY A 532 -15.98 -5.61 10.51
CA GLY A 532 -15.90 -6.94 11.09
C GLY A 532 -15.89 -8.07 10.06
N SER A 533 -16.43 -9.24 10.41
CA SER A 533 -16.38 -10.47 9.60
C SER A 533 -17.75 -11.07 9.34
N ILE A 534 -17.85 -11.91 8.31
CA ILE A 534 -19.11 -12.49 7.85
C ILE A 534 -18.97 -13.99 7.56
N ALA A 535 -20.00 -14.77 7.89
CA ALA A 535 -20.07 -16.21 7.60
C ALA A 535 -21.38 -16.56 6.91
N TYR A 536 -21.31 -17.34 5.83
CA TYR A 536 -22.46 -17.75 5.02
C TYR A 536 -22.73 -19.24 5.18
N SER A 537 -23.95 -19.59 5.57
CA SER A 537 -24.40 -20.97 5.76
C SER A 537 -24.17 -21.84 4.52
N ALA A 538 -23.95 -23.15 4.70
CA ALA A 538 -23.75 -24.09 3.59
C ALA A 538 -24.78 -23.97 2.46
N ASP A 539 -26.07 -23.75 2.77
CA ASP A 539 -27.18 -23.72 1.81
C ASP A 539 -27.57 -22.31 1.34
N ALA A 540 -26.76 -21.30 1.66
CA ALA A 540 -26.96 -19.90 1.28
C ALA A 540 -28.27 -19.27 1.81
N ASP A 541 -28.76 -19.68 2.98
CA ASP A 541 -30.01 -19.19 3.56
C ASP A 541 -29.84 -18.44 4.89
N VAL A 542 -28.65 -18.48 5.52
CA VAL A 542 -28.34 -17.77 6.76
C VAL A 542 -26.97 -17.07 6.69
N ILE A 543 -26.95 -15.80 7.11
CA ILE A 543 -25.73 -15.00 7.26
C ILE A 543 -25.53 -14.68 8.74
N ILE A 544 -24.32 -14.93 9.25
CA ILE A 544 -23.86 -14.43 10.55
C ILE A 544 -22.88 -13.29 10.29
N TRP A 545 -23.09 -12.15 10.94
CA TRP A 545 -22.24 -10.98 10.84
C TRP A 545 -21.76 -10.56 12.23
N SER A 546 -20.46 -10.71 12.47
CA SER A 546 -19.76 -10.15 13.64
C SER A 546 -19.31 -8.74 13.27
N SER A 547 -20.20 -7.76 13.45
CA SER A 547 -19.95 -6.37 13.04
C SER A 547 -18.94 -5.68 13.95
N GLY A 548 -18.18 -4.74 13.39
CA GLY A 548 -17.15 -4.02 14.14
C GLY A 548 -17.70 -3.07 15.21
N ASN A 549 -18.99 -2.72 15.14
CA ASN A 549 -19.59 -1.68 15.97
C ASN A 549 -20.93 -2.03 16.63
N GLN A 550 -21.55 -3.17 16.32
CA GLN A 550 -22.90 -3.53 16.81
C GLN A 550 -22.99 -5.03 17.21
N GLY A 551 -21.86 -5.68 17.47
CA GLY A 551 -21.83 -7.08 17.90
C GLY A 551 -22.23 -8.07 16.82
N VAL A 552 -22.60 -9.28 17.25
CA VAL A 552 -22.94 -10.41 16.37
C VAL A 552 -24.44 -10.41 16.06
N SER A 553 -24.76 -10.58 14.79
CA SER A 553 -26.13 -10.60 14.29
C SER A 553 -26.33 -11.69 13.23
N ARG A 554 -27.59 -12.07 13.03
CA ARG A 554 -28.02 -13.11 12.11
C ARG A 554 -29.12 -12.60 11.18
N SER A 555 -28.97 -12.87 9.90
CA SER A 555 -30.03 -12.75 8.89
C SER A 555 -30.38 -14.15 8.36
N GLN A 556 -31.65 -14.39 8.07
CA GLN A 556 -32.12 -15.61 7.40
C GLN A 556 -33.01 -15.23 6.21
N ASN A 557 -32.84 -15.91 5.08
CA ASN A 557 -33.60 -15.69 3.84
C ASN A 557 -33.62 -14.21 3.42
N GLN A 558 -32.47 -13.54 3.55
CA GLN A 558 -32.29 -12.11 3.27
C GLN A 558 -33.16 -11.15 4.13
N GLY A 559 -33.72 -11.64 5.25
CA GLY A 559 -34.46 -10.84 6.21
C GLY A 559 -33.59 -9.86 7.00
N SER A 560 -34.20 -9.08 7.89
CA SER A 560 -33.45 -8.16 8.74
C SER A 560 -32.50 -8.89 9.70
N PHE A 561 -31.35 -8.26 9.98
CA PHE A 561 -30.41 -8.78 10.96
C PHE A 561 -30.97 -8.67 12.38
N THR A 562 -30.84 -9.74 13.15
CA THR A 562 -31.27 -9.86 14.55
C THR A 562 -30.08 -10.21 15.43
N ALA A 563 -30.01 -9.66 16.64
CA ALA A 563 -28.86 -9.86 17.52
C ALA A 563 -28.74 -11.33 17.98
N VAL A 564 -27.51 -11.84 18.02
CA VAL A 564 -27.17 -13.16 18.59
C VAL A 564 -26.39 -12.95 19.88
N SER A 565 -27.10 -12.65 20.96
CA SER A 565 -26.51 -12.26 22.25
C SER A 565 -25.73 -13.37 22.98
N SER A 566 -25.86 -14.61 22.51
CA SER A 566 -25.13 -15.77 23.04
C SER A 566 -23.69 -15.88 22.51
N LEU A 567 -23.31 -15.07 21.52
CA LEU A 567 -21.93 -14.96 21.06
C LEU A 567 -21.36 -13.57 21.39
N PRO A 568 -20.17 -13.46 22.01
CA PRO A 568 -19.59 -12.16 22.33
C PRO A 568 -19.34 -11.27 21.11
N SER A 569 -19.43 -9.95 21.30
CA SER A 569 -19.04 -8.97 20.27
C SER A 569 -17.57 -9.12 19.90
N GLY A 570 -17.25 -9.00 18.61
CA GLY A 570 -15.89 -9.17 18.11
C GLY A 570 -15.42 -10.62 18.03
N ALA A 571 -16.31 -11.60 18.27
CA ALA A 571 -15.97 -13.00 18.07
C ALA A 571 -15.54 -13.27 16.61
N VAL A 572 -14.50 -14.09 16.44
CA VAL A 572 -14.22 -14.72 15.15
C VAL A 572 -15.32 -15.70 14.84
N ILE A 573 -15.74 -15.79 13.57
CA ILE A 573 -16.88 -16.60 13.16
C ILE A 573 -16.56 -17.41 11.92
N ALA A 574 -17.15 -18.59 11.80
CA ALA A 574 -17.10 -19.42 10.60
C ALA A 574 -18.39 -20.24 10.46
N SER A 575 -18.70 -20.67 9.23
CA SER A 575 -19.81 -21.58 8.95
C SER A 575 -19.31 -22.96 8.56
N ASP A 576 -20.05 -24.00 8.94
CA ASP A 576 -19.84 -25.31 8.35
C ASP A 576 -20.22 -25.28 6.86
N LYS A 577 -19.33 -25.80 6.01
CA LYS A 577 -19.48 -25.73 4.56
C LYS A 577 -20.32 -26.86 3.98
N ARG A 578 -20.71 -27.85 4.80
CA ARG A 578 -21.51 -29.01 4.36
C ARG A 578 -22.78 -29.19 5.17
N ASN A 579 -22.78 -28.84 6.45
CA ASN A 579 -23.95 -28.93 7.32
C ASN A 579 -24.52 -27.56 7.65
N ASN A 580 -25.66 -27.23 7.06
CA ASN A 580 -26.29 -25.92 7.16
C ASN A 580 -26.69 -25.49 8.59
N LYS A 581 -26.75 -26.44 9.55
CA LYS A 581 -27.11 -26.15 10.94
C LYS A 581 -25.96 -25.54 11.74
N TYR A 582 -24.72 -25.77 11.33
CA TYR A 582 -23.55 -25.52 12.17
C TYR A 582 -22.82 -24.23 11.84
N PHE A 583 -22.54 -23.47 12.89
CA PHE A 583 -21.68 -22.29 12.88
C PHE A 583 -20.75 -22.36 14.08
N TYR A 584 -19.59 -21.73 13.95
CA TYR A 584 -18.53 -21.73 14.94
C TYR A 584 -18.17 -20.30 15.31
N GLY A 585 -17.80 -20.10 16.57
CA GLY A 585 -17.38 -18.81 17.08
C GLY A 585 -16.20 -18.94 18.04
N GLY A 586 -15.38 -17.91 18.16
CA GLY A 586 -14.28 -17.86 19.12
C GLY A 586 -14.15 -16.48 19.75
N SER A 587 -14.03 -16.41 21.07
CA SER A 587 -13.79 -15.16 21.78
C SER A 587 -12.96 -15.41 23.05
N GLY A 588 -11.89 -14.63 23.23
CA GLY A 588 -10.89 -14.92 24.27
C GLY A 588 -10.39 -16.36 24.13
N SER A 589 -10.48 -17.14 25.21
CA SER A 589 -10.13 -18.56 25.23
C SER A 589 -11.28 -19.52 24.93
N THR A 590 -12.50 -19.01 24.70
CA THR A 590 -13.71 -19.82 24.61
C THR A 590 -14.12 -20.05 23.16
N PHE A 591 -14.24 -21.33 22.80
CA PHE A 591 -14.82 -21.77 21.53
C PHE A 591 -16.33 -21.98 21.69
N TYR A 592 -17.09 -21.60 20.68
CA TYR A 592 -18.55 -21.63 20.65
C TYR A 592 -19.06 -22.40 19.43
N VAL A 593 -20.15 -23.13 19.61
CA VAL A 593 -20.83 -23.88 18.56
C VAL A 593 -22.30 -23.49 18.55
N SER A 594 -22.83 -23.24 17.36
CA SER A 594 -24.25 -23.24 17.09
C SER A 594 -24.59 -24.52 16.34
N SER A 595 -25.66 -25.21 16.72
CA SER A 595 -26.25 -26.33 15.97
C SER A 595 -27.68 -26.04 15.49
N ASN A 596 -28.09 -24.76 15.51
CA ASN A 596 -29.45 -24.29 15.21
C ASN A 596 -29.43 -23.11 14.22
N GLN A 597 -28.59 -23.25 13.18
CA GLN A 597 -28.42 -22.27 12.10
C GLN A 597 -28.03 -20.88 12.60
N GLY A 598 -27.21 -20.79 13.64
CA GLY A 598 -26.64 -19.55 14.18
C GLY A 598 -27.60 -18.72 15.03
N SER A 599 -28.77 -19.26 15.39
CA SER A 599 -29.75 -18.55 16.22
C SER A 599 -29.29 -18.42 17.68
N SER A 600 -28.53 -19.39 18.19
CA SER A 600 -27.80 -19.26 19.44
C SER A 600 -26.54 -20.10 19.47
N PHE A 601 -25.57 -19.69 20.27
CA PHE A 601 -24.29 -20.37 20.47
C PHE A 601 -24.15 -20.88 21.90
N SER A 602 -23.53 -22.03 22.06
CA SER A 602 -23.12 -22.60 23.35
C SER A 602 -21.62 -22.88 23.35
N GLN A 603 -21.02 -22.93 24.53
CA GLN A 603 -19.61 -23.31 24.66
C GLN A 603 -19.37 -24.71 24.05
N GLY A 604 -18.33 -24.82 23.21
CA GLY A 604 -17.86 -26.08 22.65
C GLY A 604 -16.77 -26.73 23.51
N GLY A 605 -15.93 -27.54 22.86
CA GLY A 605 -14.79 -28.20 23.49
C GLY A 605 -13.75 -27.20 24.02
N ALA A 606 -13.12 -27.53 25.14
CA ALA A 606 -12.09 -26.70 25.74
C ALA A 606 -10.79 -26.71 24.90
N LEU A 607 -10.15 -25.54 24.80
CA LEU A 607 -8.82 -25.37 24.21
C LEU A 607 -7.81 -25.13 25.34
N SER A 608 -6.91 -26.09 25.56
CA SER A 608 -6.00 -26.05 26.71
C SER A 608 -4.91 -24.98 26.56
N SER A 609 -4.66 -24.22 27.63
CA SER A 609 -3.62 -23.18 27.69
C SER A 609 -3.77 -22.05 26.67
N VAL A 610 -4.97 -21.84 26.13
CA VAL A 610 -5.29 -20.75 25.20
C VAL A 610 -5.76 -19.53 25.99
N GLN A 611 -5.27 -18.35 25.62
CA GLN A 611 -5.79 -17.07 26.10
C GLN A 611 -6.55 -16.33 24.99
N SER A 612 -6.20 -16.58 23.73
CA SER A 612 -6.78 -15.91 22.57
C SER A 612 -6.90 -16.86 21.39
N ILE A 613 -8.15 -17.13 21.01
CA ILE A 613 -8.52 -17.63 19.69
C ILE A 613 -8.41 -16.48 18.70
N ARG A 614 -7.79 -16.73 17.55
CA ARG A 614 -7.46 -15.71 16.55
C ARG A 614 -8.09 -15.96 15.20
N ASP A 615 -8.30 -17.22 14.84
CA ASP A 615 -8.89 -17.57 13.54
C ASP A 615 -9.50 -18.99 13.57
N ILE A 616 -10.47 -19.23 12.70
CA ILE A 616 -11.17 -20.51 12.55
C ILE A 616 -11.26 -20.87 11.07
N ALA A 617 -10.62 -21.96 10.67
CA ALA A 617 -10.79 -22.55 9.34
C ALA A 617 -11.67 -23.79 9.42
N VAL A 618 -12.62 -23.92 8.49
CA VAL A 618 -13.54 -25.06 8.44
C VAL A 618 -13.32 -25.83 7.16
N HIS A 619 -13.26 -27.15 7.26
CA HIS A 619 -13.00 -28.00 6.11
C HIS A 619 -14.11 -27.86 5.06
N PRO A 620 -13.78 -27.50 3.82
CA PRO A 620 -14.81 -27.07 2.89
C PRO A 620 -15.54 -28.24 2.22
N THR A 621 -15.06 -29.47 2.41
CA THR A 621 -15.73 -30.69 1.93
C THR A 621 -16.12 -31.69 3.02
N THR A 622 -15.85 -31.42 4.30
CA THR A 622 -16.05 -32.38 5.40
C THR A 622 -16.75 -31.67 6.55
N ALA A 623 -17.99 -32.08 6.87
CA ALA A 623 -18.75 -31.47 7.95
C ALA A 623 -18.09 -31.76 9.31
N GLY A 624 -18.03 -30.76 10.19
CA GLY A 624 -17.55 -30.90 11.56
C GLY A 624 -16.03 -30.94 11.73
N ASP A 625 -15.26 -30.83 10.64
CA ASP A 625 -13.81 -30.73 10.64
C ASP A 625 -13.40 -29.24 10.71
N VAL A 626 -12.86 -28.85 11.87
CA VAL A 626 -12.65 -27.46 12.29
C VAL A 626 -11.25 -27.29 12.87
N TRP A 627 -10.56 -26.27 12.38
CA TRP A 627 -9.22 -25.89 12.80
C TRP A 627 -9.26 -24.51 13.46
N VAL A 628 -8.54 -24.36 14.56
CA VAL A 628 -8.55 -23.14 15.37
C VAL A 628 -7.11 -22.67 15.60
N SER A 629 -6.82 -21.46 15.14
CA SER A 629 -5.55 -20.78 15.37
C SER A 629 -5.61 -19.99 16.67
N THR A 630 -4.57 -20.09 17.50
CA THR A 630 -4.53 -19.47 18.84
C THR A 630 -3.15 -18.95 19.22
N ASP A 631 -3.07 -18.19 20.31
CA ASP A 631 -1.80 -17.83 20.95
C ASP A 631 -0.97 -19.05 21.37
N ALA A 632 -1.62 -20.16 21.74
CA ALA A 632 -0.95 -21.39 22.18
C ALA A 632 -0.58 -22.36 21.04
N GLY A 633 -0.99 -22.09 19.79
CA GLY A 633 -0.82 -22.98 18.63
C GLY A 633 -2.14 -23.38 17.97
N ILE A 634 -2.14 -24.48 17.22
CA ILE A 634 -3.29 -24.90 16.42
C ILE A 634 -4.02 -26.06 17.09
N PHE A 635 -5.35 -26.00 17.08
CA PHE A 635 -6.24 -27.05 17.56
C PHE A 635 -7.12 -27.55 16.43
N HIS A 636 -7.42 -28.84 16.44
CA HIS A 636 -8.23 -29.52 15.44
C HIS A 636 -9.35 -30.33 16.08
N SER A 637 -10.54 -30.25 15.51
CA SER A 637 -11.73 -31.01 15.87
C SER A 637 -12.26 -31.71 14.63
N THR A 638 -12.72 -32.95 14.78
CA THR A 638 -13.45 -33.70 13.74
C THR A 638 -14.91 -33.98 14.12
N ASN A 639 -15.40 -33.36 15.20
CA ASN A 639 -16.72 -33.62 15.78
C ASN A 639 -17.48 -32.33 16.10
N PHE A 640 -17.53 -31.41 15.13
CA PHE A 640 -18.29 -30.16 15.21
C PHE A 640 -17.86 -29.25 16.38
N GLY A 641 -16.60 -29.33 16.79
CA GLY A 641 -16.02 -28.52 17.85
C GLY A 641 -16.42 -28.95 19.26
N SER A 642 -16.92 -30.18 19.45
CA SER A 642 -17.26 -30.70 20.78
C SER A 642 -16.02 -31.12 21.59
N SER A 643 -14.91 -31.45 20.92
CA SER A 643 -13.60 -31.66 21.56
C SER A 643 -12.46 -31.31 20.59
N PHE A 644 -11.32 -30.90 21.12
CA PHE A 644 -10.16 -30.52 20.32
C PHE A 644 -8.88 -31.26 20.71
N THR A 645 -8.05 -31.53 19.71
CA THR A 645 -6.67 -31.99 19.86
C THR A 645 -5.72 -30.87 19.41
N LYS A 646 -4.66 -30.61 20.19
CA LYS A 646 -3.58 -29.72 19.75
C LYS A 646 -2.68 -30.46 18.76
N VAL A 647 -2.61 -30.00 17.51
CA VAL A 647 -2.01 -30.78 16.40
C VAL A 647 -0.48 -30.68 16.29
N SER A 648 0.15 -29.70 16.95
CA SER A 648 1.61 -29.67 17.09
C SER A 648 2.08 -28.72 18.20
N SER A 649 3.27 -28.97 18.74
CA SER A 649 4.04 -28.04 19.58
C SER A 649 5.14 -27.28 18.83
N SER A 650 5.37 -27.59 17.53
CA SER A 650 6.42 -26.95 16.72
C SER A 650 6.03 -25.57 16.21
N LEU A 651 4.72 -25.28 16.15
CA LEU A 651 4.18 -23.96 15.87
C LEU A 651 3.44 -23.42 17.10
N SER A 652 3.69 -22.15 17.40
CA SER A 652 3.02 -21.39 18.45
C SER A 652 2.59 -20.03 17.92
N ASN A 653 1.77 -19.31 18.69
CA ASN A 653 1.41 -17.92 18.40
C ASN A 653 0.93 -17.76 16.95
N THR A 654 -0.04 -18.59 16.55
CA THR A 654 -0.54 -18.62 15.18
C THR A 654 -1.58 -17.52 15.00
N TYR A 655 -1.56 -16.83 13.86
CA TYR A 655 -2.37 -15.62 13.64
C TYR A 655 -3.53 -15.85 12.67
N GLN A 656 -3.30 -16.69 11.67
CA GLN A 656 -4.24 -17.04 10.60
C GLN A 656 -4.06 -18.52 10.26
N ILE A 657 -5.12 -19.17 9.83
CA ILE A 657 -5.10 -20.57 9.40
C ILE A 657 -5.99 -20.76 8.17
N ALA A 658 -5.53 -21.56 7.21
CA ALA A 658 -6.31 -21.87 6.02
C ALA A 658 -6.15 -23.33 5.61
N LEU A 659 -7.11 -23.82 4.83
CA LEU A 659 -7.10 -25.14 4.22
C LEU A 659 -7.06 -24.99 2.71
N GLY A 660 -6.19 -25.74 2.05
CA GLY A 660 -6.15 -25.80 0.58
C GLY A 660 -6.04 -27.22 0.08
N ARG A 661 -6.45 -27.44 -1.16
CA ARG A 661 -6.37 -28.76 -1.78
C ARG A 661 -4.93 -29.24 -1.79
N GLY A 662 -4.69 -30.46 -1.30
CA GLY A 662 -3.40 -31.14 -1.33
C GLY A 662 -3.30 -32.11 -2.52
N SER A 663 -2.35 -33.05 -2.45
CA SER A 663 -2.21 -34.11 -3.43
C SER A 663 -3.32 -35.15 -3.30
N GLY A 664 -3.95 -35.54 -4.42
CA GLY A 664 -5.02 -36.53 -4.41
C GLY A 664 -6.27 -36.03 -3.68
N SER A 665 -6.64 -36.69 -2.58
CA SER A 665 -7.78 -36.35 -1.73
C SER A 665 -7.40 -35.65 -0.42
N THR A 666 -6.12 -35.34 -0.21
CA THR A 666 -5.66 -34.67 1.01
C THR A 666 -5.92 -33.16 0.96
N TRP A 667 -5.90 -32.53 2.13
CA TRP A 667 -5.95 -31.09 2.30
C TRP A 667 -4.70 -30.66 3.08
N ASN A 668 -4.03 -29.64 2.56
CA ASN A 668 -2.92 -29.00 3.24
C ASN A 668 -3.46 -27.98 4.23
N VAL A 669 -2.77 -27.84 5.35
CA VAL A 669 -3.03 -26.79 6.34
C VAL A 669 -1.92 -25.75 6.24
N TYR A 670 -2.31 -24.48 6.17
CA TYR A 670 -1.38 -23.36 6.12
C TYR A 670 -1.61 -22.46 7.34
N ALA A 671 -0.55 -21.95 7.95
CA ALA A 671 -0.67 -21.05 9.08
C ALA A 671 0.47 -20.02 9.14
N PHE A 672 0.10 -18.77 9.44
CA PHE A 672 1.06 -17.79 9.94
C PHE A 672 1.30 -18.04 11.42
N GLY A 673 2.56 -18.21 11.82
CA GLY A 673 2.90 -18.49 13.20
C GLY A 673 4.39 -18.45 13.48
N THR A 674 4.77 -18.79 14.70
CA THR A 674 6.18 -18.87 15.12
C THR A 674 6.63 -20.32 15.15
N GLY A 675 7.56 -20.66 14.25
CA GLY A 675 8.21 -21.97 14.16
C GLY A 675 9.73 -21.86 14.17
N SER A 676 10.42 -22.90 13.70
CA SER A 676 11.88 -22.98 13.70
C SER A 676 12.58 -21.89 12.88
N ALA A 677 11.93 -21.39 11.82
CA ALA A 677 12.40 -20.28 10.98
C ALA A 677 11.90 -18.90 11.46
N GLY A 678 11.29 -18.83 12.65
CA GLY A 678 10.71 -17.62 13.23
C GLY A 678 9.26 -17.39 12.81
N ALA A 679 8.82 -16.14 12.89
CA ALA A 679 7.47 -15.70 12.53
C ALA A 679 7.31 -15.66 11.00
N LYS A 680 6.66 -16.68 10.44
CA LYS A 680 6.54 -16.93 8.98
C LYS A 680 5.26 -17.67 8.61
N LEU A 681 5.04 -17.85 7.31
CA LEU A 681 4.06 -18.80 6.78
C LEU A 681 4.62 -20.22 6.75
N TYR A 682 3.88 -21.15 7.34
CA TYR A 682 4.18 -22.57 7.35
C TYR A 682 3.07 -23.37 6.67
N GLY A 683 3.44 -24.50 6.06
CA GLY A 683 2.51 -25.48 5.49
C GLY A 683 2.73 -26.89 6.05
N SER A 684 1.63 -27.63 6.18
CA SER A 684 1.58 -29.05 6.57
C SER A 684 0.72 -29.84 5.60
N ALA A 685 1.22 -30.98 5.10
CA ALA A 685 0.46 -31.92 4.27
C ALA A 685 -0.10 -33.13 5.04
N ASP A 686 0.22 -33.25 6.34
CA ASP A 686 0.00 -34.44 7.16
C ASP A 686 -0.93 -34.20 8.34
N GLN A 687 -1.94 -33.34 8.16
CA GLN A 687 -2.91 -32.96 9.19
C GLN A 687 -2.28 -32.25 10.40
N GLY A 688 -1.29 -31.40 10.16
CA GLY A 688 -0.68 -30.55 11.17
C GLY A 688 0.37 -31.24 12.03
N ASN A 689 0.75 -32.49 11.75
CA ASN A 689 1.76 -33.23 12.51
C ASN A 689 3.16 -32.65 12.29
N THR A 690 3.49 -32.31 11.04
CA THR A 690 4.75 -31.65 10.68
C THR A 690 4.50 -30.36 9.89
N TRP A 691 5.44 -29.42 9.99
CA TRP A 691 5.32 -28.08 9.42
C TRP A 691 6.62 -27.65 8.74
N SER A 692 6.49 -27.07 7.56
CA SER A 692 7.60 -26.57 6.74
C SER A 692 7.46 -25.08 6.46
N ASP A 693 8.57 -24.34 6.45
CA ASP A 693 8.59 -22.94 5.97
C ASP A 693 8.35 -22.96 4.45
N ILE A 694 7.23 -22.40 4.02
CA ILE A 694 6.87 -22.28 2.60
C ILE A 694 7.02 -20.84 2.08
N GLN A 695 7.36 -19.89 2.95
CA GLN A 695 7.58 -18.49 2.61
C GLN A 695 8.97 -18.28 2.00
N GLY A 696 10.01 -18.82 2.63
CA GLY A 696 11.39 -18.61 2.17
C GLY A 696 11.91 -17.18 2.40
N SER A 697 12.42 -16.56 1.34
CA SER A 697 13.07 -15.25 1.37
C SER A 697 12.15 -14.08 1.07
N ILE A 698 10.94 -14.32 0.55
CA ILE A 698 9.96 -13.25 0.38
C ILE A 698 9.43 -12.82 1.75
N MET A 699 9.09 -11.55 1.88
CA MET A 699 8.52 -10.98 3.09
C MET A 699 7.10 -10.50 2.83
N PHE A 700 6.21 -10.72 3.80
CA PHE A 700 4.80 -10.34 3.72
C PHE A 700 4.45 -9.13 4.61
N GLY A 701 5.45 -8.48 5.21
CA GLY A 701 5.22 -7.45 6.22
C GLY A 701 4.83 -8.04 7.57
N ALA A 702 3.90 -7.38 8.26
CA ALA A 702 3.38 -7.82 9.56
C ALA A 702 2.45 -9.04 9.36
N ILE A 703 2.88 -10.22 9.80
CA ILE A 703 2.17 -11.47 9.47
C ILE A 703 0.83 -11.61 10.20
N ASP A 704 0.66 -10.88 11.30
CA ASP A 704 -0.59 -10.82 12.07
C ASP A 704 -1.69 -10.02 11.37
N SER A 705 -1.30 -9.16 10.43
CA SER A 705 -2.19 -8.34 9.62
C SER A 705 -2.53 -8.99 8.28
N CYS A 706 -1.73 -9.98 7.85
CA CYS A 706 -1.93 -10.71 6.59
C CYS A 706 -3.25 -11.50 6.58
N ARG A 707 -3.73 -11.79 5.37
CA ARG A 707 -4.83 -12.74 5.11
C ARG A 707 -4.29 -13.98 4.44
N LEU A 708 -4.81 -15.15 4.80
CA LEU A 708 -4.31 -16.43 4.31
C LEU A 708 -5.46 -17.25 3.76
N GLU A 709 -5.28 -17.82 2.56
CA GLU A 709 -6.26 -18.73 1.99
C GLU A 709 -5.57 -19.82 1.16
N GLY A 710 -6.07 -21.06 1.25
CA GLY A 710 -5.65 -22.15 0.40
C GLY A 710 -6.59 -22.28 -0.80
N SER A 711 -6.07 -22.61 -1.98
CA SER A 711 -6.96 -22.85 -3.12
C SER A 711 -7.83 -24.08 -2.87
N GLY A 712 -9.15 -23.89 -2.96
CA GLY A 712 -10.14 -24.97 -2.93
C GLY A 712 -10.16 -25.81 -4.20
N ASN A 713 -9.56 -25.30 -5.28
CA ASN A 713 -9.66 -25.89 -6.62
C ASN A 713 -8.33 -26.49 -7.09
N ASN A 714 -7.21 -25.86 -6.74
CA ASN A 714 -5.89 -26.18 -7.28
C ASN A 714 -4.97 -26.73 -6.19
N ALA A 715 -4.48 -27.95 -6.41
CA ALA A 715 -3.61 -28.63 -5.45
C ALA A 715 -2.30 -27.85 -5.19
N GLY A 716 -1.96 -27.67 -3.91
CA GLY A 716 -0.73 -27.03 -3.45
C GLY A 716 -0.67 -25.52 -3.66
N GLN A 717 -1.79 -24.88 -4.05
CA GLN A 717 -1.84 -23.44 -4.28
C GLN A 717 -2.31 -22.69 -3.03
N VAL A 718 -1.65 -21.58 -2.71
CA VAL A 718 -1.87 -20.77 -1.50
C VAL A 718 -1.77 -19.29 -1.82
N TYR A 719 -2.54 -18.48 -1.10
CA TYR A 719 -2.66 -17.03 -1.25
C TYR A 719 -2.31 -16.31 0.05
N VAL A 720 -1.58 -15.20 -0.07
CA VAL A 720 -1.28 -14.30 1.03
C VAL A 720 -1.70 -12.89 0.64
N GLY A 721 -2.71 -12.37 1.32
CA GLY A 721 -3.09 -10.97 1.26
C GLY A 721 -2.21 -10.18 2.21
N THR A 722 -1.65 -9.08 1.73
CA THR A 722 -0.74 -8.23 2.50
C THR A 722 -1.30 -6.83 2.69
N ASN A 723 -0.69 -6.06 3.60
CA ASN A 723 -0.98 -4.64 3.75
C ASN A 723 0.00 -3.82 2.89
N GLY A 724 -0.37 -3.54 1.64
CA GLY A 724 0.40 -2.69 0.72
C GLY A 724 1.10 -3.41 -0.42
N ARG A 725 1.01 -4.75 -0.51
CA ARG A 725 1.62 -5.53 -1.60
C ARG A 725 0.65 -6.42 -2.35
N GLY A 726 -0.65 -6.16 -2.20
CA GLY A 726 -1.70 -6.93 -2.84
C GLY A 726 -1.72 -8.39 -2.37
N VAL A 727 -2.11 -9.29 -3.29
CA VAL A 727 -2.22 -10.72 -3.02
C VAL A 727 -1.07 -11.46 -3.67
N PHE A 728 -0.19 -12.05 -2.87
CA PHE A 728 0.77 -13.04 -3.34
C PHE A 728 0.09 -14.39 -3.52
N TRP A 729 0.58 -15.18 -4.47
CA TRP A 729 0.25 -16.59 -4.61
C TRP A 729 1.47 -17.40 -5.02
N ALA A 730 1.44 -18.67 -4.61
CA ALA A 730 2.41 -19.66 -5.02
C ALA A 730 1.74 -21.02 -5.18
N GLN A 731 2.40 -21.95 -5.87
CA GLN A 731 1.95 -23.33 -5.98
C GLN A 731 3.13 -24.29 -5.88
N GLY A 732 3.02 -25.29 -5.02
CA GLY A 732 4.01 -26.36 -4.91
C GLY A 732 3.63 -27.44 -3.91
N SER A 733 4.51 -28.43 -3.77
CA SER A 733 4.35 -29.47 -2.76
C SER A 733 4.59 -28.92 -1.37
N VAL A 734 3.81 -29.41 -0.41
CA VAL A 734 3.99 -29.15 1.03
C VAL A 734 4.48 -30.46 1.64
N ALA A 735 5.45 -30.37 2.55
CA ALA A 735 6.00 -31.53 3.27
C ALA A 735 5.00 -32.10 4.27
#